data_AF-A0AAV7BZG4-F1
#
_entry.id   AF-A0AAV7BZG4-F1
#
_cell.length_a   1.000
_cell.length_b   1.000
_cell.length_c   1.000
_cell.angle_alpha   90.00
_cell.angle_beta   90.00
_cell.angle_gamma   90.00
#
_symmetry.space_group_name_H-M   'P 1'
#
loop_
_entity.id
_entity.type
_entity.pdbx_description
1 polymer ?
#
loop_
_entity_poly.entity_id
_entity_poly.type
_entity_poly.pdbx_seq_one_letter_code
_entity_poly.pdbx_strand_id
1 'polypeptide(L)'
;MFRRILQLTPGRVGAQNSESESSATPGNTVNNESTSEGFICPLCMKSHGTAEELFKHYEASHEQSSDPGHGGEVNSSTERDELLLLRQEVQDLQASLKEEKWYAEELKKELENVQEQLKQNAIPDGVTTVASSKLQSLEHQLEEAKTEIFNIKQMKDLFEQKAAQLATELVELKASYDEEKGHLAATEEKVKSLNQDLQIRSRVIEDLKTELLQRPGIEDVAVLKKELIQVQTLMDKTTLEREKESEKLKDECKQLQMQNANSEATITQLKAELEKGPQEVAVYVHELQQLKSSLTEMSQKNETLVEKLLKKELEYTQMEEKHNEEIMSRKNLQVNLNHKDVECQQLQARLSASEAMLQTLKTELTEKGEANQKLKEELSEVEVKHQNLKAEFKQLQQQREEKEQHSLQQQSEINQLHSKLLETERQLGEAHGRLKEQRQLSTEKLMDKEQQVADLQLKLSRAEEQLKEKSSTSADLQHQLEKIRQQHQEQQTVQQTTTSKLREAQNDLEQVLRQIGDKDQKIQNLEALLEKSKKNISVLEKEREDLCAKIQAGEGETAVLNQLQEKNHALQEQLSQLTEKLKNQSESHKQAQEDLHEQVQEQKSHLRAAQDRVQSLETTIEELTSQLNESKEKMAQLDLQIKAKTELLLSAEAAKTAQRVDLQNHLDTAQNALQDKQQVKVLLPFFQAHPALYMHMYSLVL
;
A
#
# COMPACT_ATOMS: atom_id res chain seq x y z
N MET A 1 -34.25 -30.55 37.98
CA MET A 1 -34.03 -31.52 39.08
C MET A 1 -32.84 -30.99 39.90
N PHE A 2 -33.06 -30.61 41.17
CA PHE A 2 -32.59 -31.32 42.38
C PHE A 2 -31.06 -31.24 42.61
N ARG A 3 -30.58 -30.43 43.57
CA ARG A 3 -30.25 -30.77 45.00
C ARG A 3 -28.92 -31.55 45.13
N ARG A 4 -28.07 -31.43 46.17
CA ARG A 4 -28.14 -30.87 47.55
C ARG A 4 -26.70 -30.46 47.99
N ILE A 5 -26.44 -29.38 48.74
CA ILE A 5 -26.39 -29.19 50.22
C ILE A 5 -25.45 -30.15 50.99
N LEU A 6 -24.74 -29.58 52.00
CA LEU A 6 -23.95 -30.14 53.13
C LEU A 6 -22.41 -30.11 52.90
N GLN A 7 -21.51 -29.64 53.78
CA GLN A 7 -21.47 -29.11 55.17
C GLN A 7 -20.21 -28.19 55.30
N LEU A 8 -19.93 -27.31 56.28
CA LEU A 8 -20.55 -26.87 57.56
C LEU A 8 -20.07 -25.44 57.99
N THR A 9 -20.23 -25.10 59.29
CA THR A 9 -19.83 -23.91 60.09
C THR A 9 -18.34 -23.47 60.03
N PRO A 10 -18.05 -22.17 60.15
CA PRO A 10 -17.69 -21.55 61.44
C PRO A 10 -18.42 -20.20 61.68
N GLY A 11 -18.36 -19.48 62.81
CA GLY A 11 -17.53 -19.62 64.01
C GLY A 11 -16.61 -18.41 64.23
N ARG A 12 -16.97 -17.54 65.20
CA ARG A 12 -16.10 -16.60 65.96
C ARG A 12 -15.50 -15.36 65.26
N VAL A 13 -16.15 -14.20 65.45
CA VAL A 13 -15.57 -12.84 65.63
C VAL A 13 -16.56 -12.08 66.55
N GLY A 14 -16.19 -11.22 67.50
CA GLY A 14 -14.88 -10.82 68.03
C GLY A 14 -15.10 -9.94 69.29
N ALA A 15 -14.03 -9.59 70.01
CA ALA A 15 -14.11 -8.71 71.18
C ALA A 15 -12.84 -7.84 71.30
N GLN A 16 -13.01 -6.66 71.92
CA GLN A 16 -11.99 -5.74 72.44
C GLN A 16 -11.20 -4.85 71.44
N ASN A 17 -11.59 -3.58 71.44
CA ASN A 17 -10.81 -2.34 71.68
C ASN A 17 -9.26 -2.42 71.64
N SER A 18 -8.59 -1.40 71.08
CA SER A 18 -8.12 -0.20 71.85
C SER A 18 -7.13 0.72 71.09
N GLU A 19 -7.28 2.04 71.32
CA GLU A 19 -6.21 3.09 71.42
C GLU A 19 -5.38 3.49 70.17
N SER A 20 -4.78 4.69 70.08
CA SER A 20 -4.58 5.83 71.03
C SER A 20 -5.11 7.17 70.41
N GLU A 21 -4.86 8.44 70.85
CA GLU A 21 -4.07 9.08 71.93
C GLU A 21 -4.54 10.55 72.20
N SER A 22 -3.73 11.35 72.92
CA SER A 22 -3.78 12.83 73.15
C SER A 22 -4.86 13.36 74.12
N SER A 23 -4.63 13.50 75.44
CA SER A 23 -3.79 14.49 76.18
C SER A 23 -4.46 15.90 76.33
N ALA A 24 -4.48 16.61 77.48
CA ALA A 24 -4.03 16.35 78.86
C ALA A 24 -4.85 17.13 79.93
N THR A 25 -4.69 16.75 81.21
CA THR A 25 -5.31 17.28 82.47
C THR A 25 -4.56 18.51 83.06
N PRO A 26 -4.82 19.10 84.28
CA PRO A 26 -5.71 18.70 85.40
C PRO A 26 -6.48 19.82 86.19
N GLY A 27 -7.36 19.41 87.12
CA GLY A 27 -7.92 20.24 88.21
C GLY A 27 -8.91 19.45 89.08
N ASN A 28 -8.69 19.34 90.40
CA ASN A 28 -9.24 18.25 91.24
C ASN A 28 -10.11 18.73 92.44
N THR A 29 -10.80 17.78 93.10
CA THR A 29 -11.55 17.84 94.39
C THR A 29 -13.00 18.38 94.31
N VAL A 30 -14.00 17.92 95.10
CA VAL A 30 -14.01 17.19 96.40
C VAL A 30 -15.17 16.15 96.46
N ASN A 31 -15.06 15.11 97.31
CA ASN A 31 -16.18 14.30 97.86
C ASN A 31 -17.25 15.19 98.55
N ASN A 32 -18.50 14.82 98.84
CA ASN A 32 -18.95 13.61 99.54
C ASN A 32 -20.50 13.52 99.61
N GLU A 33 -21.02 12.40 100.10
CA GLU A 33 -22.45 12.06 100.20
C GLU A 33 -23.29 12.97 101.12
N SER A 34 -24.53 13.28 100.72
CA SER A 34 -25.67 13.41 101.64
C SER A 34 -27.01 13.25 100.89
N THR A 35 -27.86 12.34 101.37
CA THR A 35 -29.25 12.19 100.90
C THR A 35 -30.11 13.33 101.42
N SER A 36 -30.57 14.20 100.53
CA SER A 36 -31.53 15.27 100.83
C SER A 36 -32.54 15.38 99.68
N GLU A 37 -33.81 15.06 99.93
CA GLU A 37 -34.91 15.36 99.01
C GLU A 37 -35.14 16.88 99.02
N GLY A 38 -34.57 17.58 98.03
CA GLY A 38 -34.62 19.04 97.91
C GLY A 38 -35.66 19.53 96.90
N PHE A 39 -36.26 20.68 97.16
CA PHE A 39 -37.21 21.32 96.24
C PHE A 39 -36.45 22.04 95.12
N ILE A 40 -36.76 21.74 93.85
CA ILE A 40 -36.06 22.33 92.70
C ILE A 40 -36.95 23.38 92.03
N CYS A 41 -36.41 24.57 91.78
CA CYS A 41 -37.10 25.61 91.00
C CYS A 41 -37.20 25.20 89.53
N PRO A 42 -38.40 25.00 88.95
CA PRO A 42 -38.53 24.48 87.59
C PRO A 42 -38.06 25.45 86.50
N LEU A 43 -37.91 26.74 86.81
CA LEU A 43 -37.49 27.78 85.87
C LEU A 43 -35.97 27.95 85.75
N CYS A 44 -35.21 27.67 86.82
CA CYS A 44 -33.75 27.84 86.82
C CYS A 44 -32.96 26.63 87.37
N MET A 45 -33.64 25.53 87.71
CA MET A 45 -33.10 24.26 88.20
C MET A 45 -32.24 24.35 89.47
N LYS A 46 -32.37 25.43 90.25
CA LYS A 46 -31.71 25.56 91.57
C LYS A 46 -32.46 24.75 92.63
N SER A 47 -31.72 24.03 93.45
CA SER A 47 -32.24 23.28 94.60
C SER A 47 -32.30 24.16 95.86
N HIS A 48 -33.39 24.04 96.60
CA HIS A 48 -33.69 24.76 97.84
C HIS A 48 -34.00 23.75 98.96
N GLY A 49 -33.61 24.08 100.19
CA GLY A 49 -33.73 23.17 101.34
C GLY A 49 -35.16 23.06 101.87
N THR A 50 -36.00 24.06 101.61
CA THR A 50 -37.39 24.12 102.08
C THR A 50 -38.34 24.73 101.04
N ALA A 51 -39.64 24.45 101.18
CA ALA A 51 -40.67 25.01 100.30
C ALA A 51 -40.78 26.55 100.41
N GLU A 52 -40.57 27.13 101.60
CA GLU A 52 -40.58 28.59 101.80
C GLU A 52 -39.33 29.28 101.22
N GLU A 53 -38.18 28.60 101.13
CA GLU A 53 -37.02 29.11 100.39
C GLU A 53 -37.25 29.07 98.88
N LEU A 54 -37.88 28.01 98.36
CA LEU A 54 -38.29 27.96 96.95
C LEU A 54 -39.31 29.07 96.62
N PHE A 55 -40.30 29.28 97.49
CA PHE A 55 -41.32 30.31 97.31
C PHE A 55 -40.71 31.72 97.30
N LYS A 56 -39.86 32.06 98.28
CA LYS A 56 -39.12 33.33 98.30
C LYS A 56 -38.19 33.50 97.10
N HIS A 57 -37.57 32.43 96.63
CA HIS A 57 -36.76 32.47 95.41
C HIS A 57 -37.62 32.75 94.17
N TYR A 58 -38.82 32.18 94.09
CA TYR A 58 -39.76 32.39 93.00
C TYR A 58 -40.25 33.85 92.93
N GLU A 59 -40.76 34.39 94.05
CA GLU A 59 -41.13 35.82 94.17
C GLU A 59 -39.93 36.72 93.81
N ALA A 60 -38.76 36.51 94.42
CA ALA A 60 -37.61 37.40 94.23
C ALA A 60 -36.92 37.32 92.85
N SER A 61 -37.08 36.21 92.11
CA SER A 61 -36.28 35.94 90.88
C SER A 61 -37.11 35.79 89.61
N HIS A 62 -38.42 35.56 89.73
CA HIS A 62 -39.30 35.29 88.58
C HIS A 62 -40.55 36.18 88.54
N GLU A 63 -40.85 36.95 89.60
CA GLU A 63 -42.01 37.85 89.63
C GLU A 63 -41.76 39.22 88.96
N GLN A 64 -40.51 39.50 88.54
CA GLN A 64 -40.12 40.72 87.81
C GLN A 64 -39.76 40.45 86.34
N SER A 65 -40.69 39.90 85.57
CA SER A 65 -40.61 39.91 84.10
C SER A 65 -41.99 39.97 83.43
N SER A 66 -42.55 41.18 83.39
CA SER A 66 -43.57 41.66 82.45
C SER A 66 -43.37 43.18 82.46
N ASP A 67 -42.81 43.84 81.45
CA ASP A 67 -43.29 43.98 80.06
C ASP A 67 -42.19 44.71 79.23
N PRO A 68 -42.32 45.07 77.94
CA PRO A 68 -42.96 44.43 76.77
C PRO A 68 -41.96 44.10 75.63
N GLY A 69 -42.22 43.08 74.79
CA GLY A 69 -41.42 42.92 73.56
C GLY A 69 -41.77 41.78 72.61
N HIS A 70 -42.43 42.10 71.50
CA HIS A 70 -42.50 41.34 70.23
C HIS A 70 -43.18 39.94 70.21
N GLY A 71 -44.49 39.96 69.93
CA GLY A 71 -45.03 39.32 68.72
C GLY A 71 -45.51 37.85 68.82
N GLY A 72 -46.82 37.66 69.00
CA GLY A 72 -47.47 36.34 68.91
C GLY A 72 -48.92 36.38 69.40
N GLU A 73 -49.85 36.56 68.48
CA GLU A 73 -51.28 36.85 68.67
C GLU A 73 -52.10 35.92 69.62
N VAL A 74 -53.05 36.56 70.32
CA VAL A 74 -54.40 36.07 70.69
C VAL A 74 -54.51 34.95 71.75
N ASN A 75 -54.57 35.36 73.02
CA ASN A 75 -55.68 35.08 73.98
C ASN A 75 -55.26 35.46 75.42
N SER A 76 -55.27 36.76 75.76
CA SER A 76 -54.79 37.22 77.09
C SER A 76 -55.53 38.44 77.67
N SER A 77 -56.66 38.83 77.08
CA SER A 77 -57.56 39.84 77.66
C SER A 77 -58.56 39.21 78.63
N THR A 78 -59.15 38.06 78.25
CA THR A 78 -60.22 37.40 79.02
C THR A 78 -59.77 36.97 80.41
N GLU A 79 -58.63 36.29 80.54
CA GLU A 79 -58.12 35.83 81.85
C GLU A 79 -57.82 37.00 82.80
N ARG A 80 -57.44 38.18 82.27
CA ARG A 80 -57.10 39.35 83.09
C ARG A 80 -58.35 40.03 83.64
N ASP A 81 -59.42 40.07 82.86
CA ASP A 81 -60.72 40.57 83.29
C ASP A 81 -61.43 39.58 84.23
N GLU A 82 -61.34 38.26 83.98
CA GLU A 82 -61.83 37.23 84.91
C GLU A 82 -61.11 37.28 86.27
N LEU A 83 -59.79 37.49 86.30
CA LEU A 83 -59.02 37.57 87.54
C LEU A 83 -59.34 38.87 88.33
N LEU A 84 -59.73 39.95 87.64
CA LEU A 84 -60.28 41.16 88.28
C LEU A 84 -61.70 40.94 88.81
N LEU A 85 -62.57 40.25 88.04
CA LEU A 85 -63.93 39.90 88.47
C LEU A 85 -63.92 38.97 89.69
N LEU A 86 -63.10 37.90 89.67
CA LEU A 86 -62.91 37.00 90.81
C LEU A 86 -62.35 37.72 92.04
N ARG A 87 -61.45 38.71 91.85
CA ARG A 87 -60.95 39.53 92.96
C ARG A 87 -62.03 40.45 93.54
N GLN A 88 -62.91 41.00 92.70
CA GLN A 88 -64.07 41.79 93.13
C GLN A 88 -65.09 40.92 93.86
N GLU A 89 -65.44 39.75 93.31
CA GLU A 89 -66.39 38.80 93.90
C GLU A 89 -65.90 38.28 95.26
N VAL A 90 -64.60 38.04 95.43
CA VAL A 90 -64.00 37.73 96.74
C VAL A 90 -64.08 38.91 97.73
N GLN A 91 -63.98 40.16 97.27
CA GLN A 91 -64.18 41.33 98.12
C GLN A 91 -65.65 41.51 98.53
N ASP A 92 -66.58 41.32 97.60
CA ASP A 92 -68.02 41.43 97.83
C ASP A 92 -68.52 40.31 98.77
N LEU A 93 -68.02 39.08 98.59
CA LEU A 93 -68.25 37.98 99.54
C LEU A 93 -67.63 38.24 100.92
N GLN A 94 -66.47 38.89 101.01
CA GLN A 94 -65.89 39.31 102.29
C GLN A 94 -66.69 40.44 102.97
N ALA A 95 -67.36 41.31 102.19
CA ALA A 95 -68.28 42.31 102.72
C ALA A 95 -69.56 41.63 103.23
N SER A 96 -70.19 40.78 102.43
CA SER A 96 -71.41 40.04 102.80
C SER A 96 -71.19 39.14 104.02
N LEU A 97 -70.04 38.48 104.14
CA LEU A 97 -69.67 37.70 105.33
C LEU A 97 -69.48 38.57 106.59
N LYS A 98 -69.09 39.84 106.46
CA LYS A 98 -69.05 40.79 107.59
C LYS A 98 -70.45 41.26 107.97
N GLU A 99 -71.32 41.48 107.00
CA GLU A 99 -72.72 41.84 107.22
C GLU A 99 -73.48 40.69 107.89
N GLU A 100 -73.37 39.45 107.42
CA GLU A 100 -73.96 38.28 108.10
C GLU A 100 -73.44 38.10 109.53
N LYS A 101 -72.14 38.31 109.78
CA LYS A 101 -71.60 38.29 111.14
C LYS A 101 -72.16 39.41 112.01
N TRP A 102 -72.38 40.60 111.44
CA TRP A 102 -73.01 41.71 112.15
C TRP A 102 -74.48 41.41 112.47
N TYR A 103 -75.26 40.88 111.51
CA TYR A 103 -76.63 40.46 111.74
C TYR A 103 -76.72 39.33 112.78
N ALA A 104 -75.80 38.37 112.77
CA ALA A 104 -75.74 37.31 113.78
C ALA A 104 -75.41 37.85 115.18
N GLU A 105 -74.53 38.84 115.30
CA GLU A 105 -74.20 39.47 116.59
C GLU A 105 -75.37 40.35 117.09
N GLU A 106 -76.15 40.98 116.21
CA GLU A 106 -77.32 41.79 116.60
C GLU A 106 -78.54 40.91 116.96
N LEU A 107 -78.81 39.82 116.22
CA LEU A 107 -79.80 38.80 116.59
C LEU A 107 -79.50 38.15 117.95
N LYS A 108 -78.21 37.98 118.28
CA LYS A 108 -77.77 37.48 119.57
C LYS A 108 -78.06 38.46 120.71
N LYS A 109 -77.92 39.78 120.48
CA LYS A 109 -78.37 40.80 121.45
C LYS A 109 -79.88 40.82 121.62
N GLU A 110 -80.66 40.71 120.54
CA GLU A 110 -82.12 40.66 120.65
C GLU A 110 -82.59 39.41 121.40
N LEU A 111 -81.95 38.26 121.19
CA LEU A 111 -82.20 37.04 121.97
C LEU A 111 -81.88 37.21 123.45
N GLU A 112 -80.73 37.82 123.81
CA GLU A 112 -80.40 38.12 125.21
C GLU A 112 -81.44 39.07 125.85
N ASN A 113 -81.89 40.09 125.12
CA ASN A 113 -82.88 41.07 125.59
C ASN A 113 -84.28 40.46 125.83
N VAL A 114 -84.72 39.53 124.95
CA VAL A 114 -85.97 38.78 125.13
C VAL A 114 -85.86 37.74 126.26
N GLN A 115 -84.68 37.13 126.42
CA GLN A 115 -84.44 36.11 127.45
C GLN A 115 -84.31 36.70 128.87
N GLU A 116 -83.96 37.98 129.01
CA GLU A 116 -83.95 38.71 130.28
C GLU A 116 -85.34 39.21 130.70
N GLN A 117 -86.21 39.58 129.76
CA GLN A 117 -87.61 39.95 130.05
C GLN A 117 -88.50 38.78 130.52
N LEU A 118 -88.16 37.54 130.16
CA LEU A 118 -88.94 36.33 130.52
C LEU A 118 -88.68 35.78 131.93
N LYS A 119 -87.88 36.44 132.78
CA LYS A 119 -87.51 35.95 134.12
C LYS A 119 -88.07 36.73 135.31
N GLN A 120 -89.01 37.66 135.11
CA GLN A 120 -89.74 38.30 136.21
C GLN A 120 -91.26 38.18 136.06
N ASN A 121 -91.91 37.81 137.17
CA ASN A 121 -93.36 37.78 137.42
C ASN A 121 -94.17 36.57 136.92
N ALA A 122 -94.21 35.53 137.76
CA ALA A 122 -95.38 34.67 137.92
C ALA A 122 -95.44 34.12 139.36
N ILE A 123 -96.45 34.50 140.17
CA ILE A 123 -97.34 33.66 141.03
C ILE A 123 -98.63 34.50 141.37
N PRO A 124 -99.71 34.05 142.08
CA PRO A 124 -100.97 33.70 141.38
C PRO A 124 -102.29 34.28 141.99
N ASP A 125 -103.40 33.71 141.50
CA ASP A 125 -104.75 33.52 142.11
C ASP A 125 -105.81 34.65 142.08
N GLY A 126 -107.02 34.29 141.62
CA GLY A 126 -108.27 34.95 142.04
C GLY A 126 -109.45 35.09 141.05
N VAL A 127 -110.39 34.14 141.07
CA VAL A 127 -111.87 34.40 141.09
C VAL A 127 -112.61 34.96 139.83
N THR A 128 -113.24 34.03 139.09
CA THR A 128 -114.70 34.01 138.73
C THR A 128 -115.30 34.77 137.51
N THR A 129 -116.18 34.03 136.80
CA THR A 129 -117.21 34.41 135.79
C THR A 129 -116.80 35.03 134.44
N VAL A 130 -116.98 34.24 133.36
CA VAL A 130 -117.82 34.48 132.14
C VAL A 130 -117.35 33.48 131.05
N ALA A 131 -118.06 32.35 130.90
CA ALA A 131 -117.57 31.22 130.11
C ALA A 131 -118.10 31.12 128.66
N SER A 132 -119.13 31.90 128.28
CA SER A 132 -119.85 31.68 127.00
C SER A 132 -119.23 32.36 125.77
N SER A 133 -118.53 33.48 125.92
CA SER A 133 -117.96 34.23 124.78
C SER A 133 -116.60 33.66 124.32
N LYS A 134 -115.83 33.07 125.25
CA LYS A 134 -114.48 32.56 124.97
C LYS A 134 -114.50 31.27 124.14
N LEU A 135 -115.60 30.50 124.20
CA LEU A 135 -115.74 29.24 123.47
C LEU A 135 -115.95 29.49 121.96
N GLN A 136 -116.80 30.45 121.58
CA GLN A 136 -117.01 30.82 120.16
C GLN A 136 -115.74 31.40 119.51
N SER A 137 -114.92 32.15 120.25
CA SER A 137 -113.63 32.64 119.76
C SER A 137 -112.64 31.50 119.47
N LEU A 138 -112.67 30.43 120.28
CA LEU A 138 -111.81 29.27 120.09
C LEU A 138 -112.30 28.38 118.94
N GLU A 139 -113.62 28.26 118.73
CA GLU A 139 -114.19 27.57 117.56
C GLU A 139 -113.80 28.26 116.24
N HIS A 140 -113.84 29.60 116.20
CA HIS A 140 -113.44 30.34 115.01
C HIS A 140 -111.94 30.17 114.70
N GLN A 141 -111.07 30.31 115.70
CA GLN A 141 -109.63 30.10 115.58
C GLN A 141 -109.27 28.65 115.18
N LEU A 142 -110.04 27.67 115.66
CA LEU A 142 -109.86 26.27 115.27
C LEU A 142 -110.16 26.06 113.78
N GLU A 143 -111.19 26.70 113.24
CA GLU A 143 -111.55 26.58 111.82
C GLU A 143 -110.57 27.33 110.91
N GLU A 144 -110.10 28.51 111.33
CA GLU A 144 -109.00 29.23 110.66
C GLU A 144 -107.74 28.34 110.61
N ALA A 145 -107.31 27.78 111.75
CA ALA A 145 -106.17 26.88 111.82
C ALA A 145 -106.33 25.62 110.94
N LYS A 146 -107.54 25.07 110.78
CA LYS A 146 -107.78 23.96 109.84
C LYS A 146 -107.59 24.38 108.38
N THR A 147 -108.08 25.55 107.99
CA THR A 147 -107.90 26.06 106.62
C THR A 147 -106.43 26.39 106.34
N GLU A 148 -105.70 26.91 107.33
CA GLU A 148 -104.26 27.15 107.24
C GLU A 148 -103.46 25.85 107.18
N ILE A 149 -103.78 24.82 107.98
CA ILE A 149 -103.19 23.48 107.86
C ILE A 149 -103.46 22.88 106.47
N PHE A 150 -104.65 23.07 105.89
CA PHE A 150 -104.96 22.62 104.53
C PHE A 150 -104.11 23.35 103.47
N ASN A 151 -103.97 24.67 103.59
CA ASN A 151 -103.12 25.47 102.69
C ASN A 151 -101.64 25.10 102.82
N ILE A 152 -101.12 24.93 104.04
CA ILE A 152 -99.75 24.46 104.30
C ILE A 152 -99.54 23.08 103.70
N LYS A 153 -100.51 22.17 103.83
CA LYS A 153 -100.43 20.83 103.22
C LYS A 153 -100.40 20.91 101.69
N GLN A 154 -101.28 21.71 101.07
CA GLN A 154 -101.29 21.91 99.63
C GLN A 154 -99.97 22.52 99.12
N MET A 155 -99.41 23.50 99.82
CA MET A 155 -98.08 24.05 99.51
C MET A 155 -96.98 23.01 99.67
N LYS A 156 -97.01 22.21 100.74
CA LYS A 156 -96.04 21.14 100.98
C LYS A 156 -96.08 20.11 99.84
N ASP A 157 -97.26 19.63 99.48
CA ASP A 157 -97.45 18.65 98.40
C ASP A 157 -96.97 19.22 97.04
N LEU A 158 -97.16 20.52 96.79
CA LEU A 158 -96.63 21.22 95.61
C LEU A 158 -95.10 21.36 95.62
N PHE A 159 -94.48 21.65 96.77
CA PHE A 159 -93.02 21.69 96.90
C PHE A 159 -92.40 20.30 96.77
N GLU A 160 -93.07 19.25 97.28
CA GLU A 160 -92.64 17.85 97.16
C GLU A 160 -92.70 17.38 95.70
N GLN A 161 -93.75 17.77 94.95
CA GLN A 161 -93.82 17.56 93.50
C GLN A 161 -92.72 18.31 92.74
N LYS A 162 -92.46 19.58 93.05
CA LYS A 162 -91.37 20.35 92.43
C LYS A 162 -89.99 19.75 92.72
N ALA A 163 -89.75 19.28 93.95
CA ALA A 163 -88.51 18.63 94.32
C ALA A 163 -88.31 17.30 93.56
N ALA A 164 -89.37 16.50 93.39
CA ALA A 164 -89.34 15.27 92.59
C ALA A 164 -89.10 15.56 91.09
N GLN A 165 -89.70 16.62 90.55
CA GLN A 165 -89.47 17.06 89.16
C GLN A 165 -88.01 17.49 88.97
N LEU A 166 -87.49 18.39 89.82
CA LEU A 166 -86.09 18.84 89.76
C LEU A 166 -85.09 17.68 89.95
N ALA A 167 -85.40 16.71 90.80
CA ALA A 167 -84.58 15.51 90.95
C ALA A 167 -84.54 14.65 89.67
N THR A 168 -85.65 14.60 88.92
CA THR A 168 -85.73 13.90 87.63
C THR A 168 -84.93 14.66 86.56
N GLU A 169 -85.14 15.97 86.44
CA GLU A 169 -84.40 16.84 85.52
C GLU A 169 -82.89 16.80 85.77
N LEU A 170 -82.44 16.75 87.04
CA LEU A 170 -81.01 16.60 87.39
C LEU A 170 -80.42 15.24 86.97
N VAL A 171 -81.21 14.15 87.02
CA VAL A 171 -80.76 12.83 86.56
C VAL A 171 -80.67 12.79 85.04
N GLU A 172 -81.64 13.36 84.33
CA GLU A 172 -81.63 13.47 82.87
C GLU A 172 -80.46 14.34 82.37
N LEU A 173 -80.27 15.52 82.98
CA LEU A 173 -79.16 16.41 82.66
C LEU A 173 -77.79 15.75 82.92
N LYS A 174 -77.70 14.95 83.99
CA LYS A 174 -76.47 14.20 84.29
C LYS A 174 -76.21 13.05 83.31
N ALA A 175 -77.25 12.33 82.90
CA ALA A 175 -77.13 11.30 81.87
C ALA A 175 -76.63 11.91 80.54
N SER A 176 -77.23 13.03 80.11
CA SER A 176 -76.78 13.76 78.91
C SER A 176 -75.34 14.30 79.05
N TYR A 177 -74.95 14.81 80.23
CA TYR A 177 -73.57 15.22 80.49
C TYR A 177 -72.57 14.06 80.39
N ASP A 178 -72.91 12.90 80.97
CA ASP A 178 -72.04 11.72 80.94
C ASP A 178 -71.95 11.11 79.53
N GLU A 179 -73.01 11.19 78.71
CA GLU A 179 -73.00 10.84 77.28
C GLU A 179 -72.10 11.77 76.45
N GLU A 180 -72.26 13.10 76.57
CA GLU A 180 -71.43 14.09 75.88
C GLU A 180 -69.96 13.99 76.29
N LYS A 181 -69.68 13.72 77.56
CA LYS A 181 -68.33 13.44 78.06
C LYS A 181 -67.74 12.17 77.45
N GLY A 182 -68.55 11.14 77.24
CA GLY A 182 -68.18 9.93 76.52
C GLY A 182 -67.85 10.20 75.05
N HIS A 183 -68.66 11.03 74.37
CA HIS A 183 -68.40 11.48 73.00
C HIS A 183 -67.12 12.30 72.90
N LEU A 184 -66.87 13.24 73.82
CA LEU A 184 -65.64 14.02 73.88
C LEU A 184 -64.41 13.11 73.98
N ALA A 185 -64.39 12.17 74.94
CA ALA A 185 -63.29 11.23 75.12
C ALA A 185 -63.01 10.39 73.85
N ALA A 186 -64.07 9.90 73.18
CA ALA A 186 -63.94 9.15 71.94
C ALA A 186 -63.40 10.01 70.77
N THR A 187 -63.78 11.28 70.68
CA THR A 187 -63.22 12.20 69.67
C THR A 187 -61.76 12.54 69.95
N GLU A 188 -61.36 12.74 71.21
CA GLU A 188 -59.96 12.95 71.59
C GLU A 188 -59.06 11.77 71.22
N GLU A 189 -59.50 10.53 71.50
CA GLU A 189 -58.75 9.32 71.13
C GLU A 189 -58.59 9.22 69.61
N LYS A 190 -59.65 9.53 68.84
CA LYS A 190 -59.60 9.57 67.38
C LYS A 190 -58.64 10.64 66.84
N VAL A 191 -58.60 11.83 67.45
CA VAL A 191 -57.63 12.89 67.11
C VAL A 191 -56.19 12.45 67.44
N LYS A 192 -55.96 11.77 68.57
CA LYS A 192 -54.65 11.22 68.94
C LYS A 192 -54.18 10.18 67.91
N SER A 193 -55.06 9.27 67.47
CA SER A 193 -54.76 8.28 66.42
C SER A 193 -54.44 8.93 65.06
N LEU A 194 -55.26 9.88 64.60
CA LEU A 194 -55.01 10.58 63.33
C LEU A 194 -53.70 11.38 63.32
N ASN A 195 -53.31 11.98 64.44
CA ASN A 195 -52.02 12.65 64.58
C ASN A 195 -50.83 11.68 64.51
N GLN A 196 -50.95 10.48 65.07
CA GLN A 196 -49.93 9.44 64.96
C GLN A 196 -49.77 8.97 63.50
N ASP A 197 -50.89 8.73 62.80
CA ASP A 197 -50.90 8.37 61.37
C ASP A 197 -50.27 9.46 60.50
N LEU A 198 -50.55 10.74 60.78
CA LEU A 198 -49.92 11.87 60.09
C LEU A 198 -48.42 11.92 60.35
N GLN A 199 -47.96 11.72 61.59
CA GLN A 199 -46.52 11.65 61.89
C GLN A 199 -45.81 10.50 61.17
N ILE A 200 -46.43 9.32 61.11
CA ILE A 200 -45.90 8.16 60.38
C ILE A 200 -45.79 8.47 58.89
N ARG A 201 -46.85 9.02 58.27
CA ARG A 201 -46.84 9.41 56.85
C ARG A 201 -45.80 10.49 56.55
N SER A 202 -45.63 11.49 57.43
CA SER A 202 -44.60 12.52 57.27
C SER A 202 -43.19 11.97 57.30
N ARG A 203 -42.89 10.99 58.19
CA ARG A 203 -41.58 10.30 58.18
C ARG A 203 -41.36 9.56 56.87
N VAL A 204 -42.32 8.76 56.41
CA VAL A 204 -42.23 8.03 55.13
C VAL A 204 -42.01 8.96 53.94
N ILE A 205 -42.61 10.16 53.93
CA ILE A 205 -42.38 11.16 52.89
C ILE A 205 -40.94 11.69 52.92
N GLU A 206 -40.40 11.98 54.11
CA GLU A 206 -39.02 12.46 54.24
C GLU A 206 -38.01 11.35 53.90
N ASP A 207 -38.25 10.11 54.33
CA ASP A 207 -37.46 8.93 53.98
C ASP A 207 -37.40 8.75 52.45
N LEU A 208 -38.57 8.68 51.78
CA LEU A 208 -38.66 8.56 50.31
C LEU A 208 -38.00 9.72 49.57
N LYS A 209 -38.05 10.93 50.12
CA LYS A 209 -37.39 12.13 49.57
C LYS A 209 -35.88 12.03 49.70
N THR A 210 -35.35 11.50 50.82
CA THR A 210 -33.92 11.22 50.95
C THR A 210 -33.46 10.11 50.02
N GLU A 211 -34.21 9.00 49.89
CA GLU A 211 -33.92 7.95 48.91
C GLU A 211 -33.90 8.48 47.48
N LEU A 212 -34.84 9.36 47.11
CA LEU A 212 -34.92 9.92 45.77
C LEU A 212 -33.76 10.86 45.44
N LEU A 213 -33.24 11.59 46.44
CA LEU A 213 -32.03 12.41 46.31
C LEU A 213 -30.74 11.56 46.30
N GLN A 214 -30.71 10.44 47.02
CA GLN A 214 -29.57 9.50 47.06
C GLN A 214 -29.53 8.52 45.87
N ARG A 215 -30.46 8.60 44.92
CA ARG A 215 -30.41 7.77 43.70
C ARG A 215 -29.19 8.17 42.84
N PRO A 216 -28.21 7.27 42.61
CA PRO A 216 -26.96 7.60 41.90
C PRO A 216 -27.18 8.26 40.53
N GLY A 217 -28.24 7.85 39.83
CA GLY A 217 -28.56 8.31 38.49
C GLY A 217 -28.79 9.82 38.31
N ILE A 218 -29.06 10.61 39.36
CA ILE A 218 -29.21 12.07 39.21
C ILE A 218 -27.84 12.74 39.04
N GLU A 219 -26.87 12.34 39.85
CA GLU A 219 -25.49 12.83 39.76
C GLU A 219 -24.80 12.26 38.52
N ASP A 220 -24.98 10.96 38.22
CA ASP A 220 -24.47 10.32 37.00
C ASP A 220 -24.98 11.04 35.74
N VAL A 221 -26.27 11.38 35.65
CA VAL A 221 -26.83 12.12 34.51
C VAL A 221 -26.28 13.55 34.41
N ALA A 222 -25.95 14.19 35.54
CA ALA A 222 -25.32 15.51 35.54
C ALA A 222 -23.84 15.44 35.09
N VAL A 223 -23.11 14.40 35.49
CA VAL A 223 -21.73 14.12 35.06
C VAL A 223 -21.71 13.77 33.57
N LEU A 224 -22.52 12.81 33.12
CA LEU A 224 -22.61 12.41 31.71
C LEU A 224 -22.98 13.58 30.79
N LYS A 225 -23.83 14.53 31.24
CA LYS A 225 -24.11 15.76 30.47
C LYS A 225 -22.88 16.68 30.36
N LYS A 226 -22.09 16.82 31.43
CA LYS A 226 -20.84 17.60 31.40
C LYS A 226 -19.79 16.93 30.50
N GLU A 227 -19.61 15.62 30.65
CA GLU A 227 -18.70 14.82 29.83
C GLU A 227 -19.08 14.87 28.34
N LEU A 228 -20.37 14.75 28.00
CA LEU A 228 -20.85 14.88 26.62
C LEU A 228 -20.54 16.25 26.03
N ILE A 229 -20.77 17.34 26.79
CA ILE A 229 -20.41 18.70 26.36
C ILE A 229 -18.89 18.85 26.20
N GLN A 230 -18.10 18.25 27.08
CA GLN A 230 -16.64 18.28 27.02
C GLN A 230 -16.10 17.51 25.81
N VAL A 231 -16.65 16.33 25.52
CA VAL A 231 -16.33 15.52 24.33
C VAL A 231 -16.74 16.26 23.05
N GLN A 232 -17.92 16.87 23.02
CA GLN A 232 -18.37 17.68 21.88
C GLN A 232 -17.41 18.86 21.64
N THR A 233 -17.06 19.61 22.69
CA THR A 233 -16.12 20.74 22.62
C THR A 233 -14.72 20.31 22.13
N LEU A 234 -14.25 19.15 22.58
CA LEU A 234 -12.97 18.59 22.14
C LEU A 234 -13.03 18.12 20.68
N MET A 235 -14.13 17.50 20.27
CA MET A 235 -14.37 17.09 18.88
C MET A 235 -14.41 18.29 17.94
N ASP A 236 -15.16 19.34 18.27
CA ASP A 236 -15.24 20.59 17.50
C ASP A 236 -13.85 21.23 17.39
N LYS A 237 -13.09 21.29 18.51
CA LYS A 237 -11.70 21.79 18.52
C LYS A 237 -10.77 20.98 17.62
N THR A 238 -10.78 19.65 17.70
CA THR A 238 -9.93 18.81 16.83
C THR A 238 -10.31 18.91 15.36
N THR A 239 -11.59 19.14 15.06
CA THR A 239 -12.07 19.37 13.69
C THR A 239 -11.50 20.69 13.15
N LEU A 240 -11.62 21.78 13.91
CA LEU A 240 -11.04 23.08 13.57
C LEU A 240 -9.49 23.05 13.45
N GLU A 241 -8.82 22.23 14.27
CA GLU A 241 -7.37 22.04 14.16
C GLU A 241 -6.98 21.29 12.87
N ARG A 242 -7.70 20.23 12.49
CA ARG A 242 -7.51 19.54 11.20
C ARG A 242 -7.80 20.44 10.00
N GLU A 243 -8.84 21.27 10.04
CA GLU A 243 -9.16 22.22 8.97
C GLU A 243 -8.01 23.23 8.76
N LYS A 244 -7.46 23.77 9.85
CA LYS A 244 -6.30 24.68 9.82
C LYS A 244 -5.04 24.00 9.31
N GLU A 245 -4.80 22.74 9.68
CA GLU A 245 -3.66 21.97 9.19
C GLU A 245 -3.83 21.61 7.71
N SER A 246 -5.04 21.26 7.28
CA SER A 246 -5.37 21.00 5.87
C SER A 246 -5.16 22.23 4.97
N GLU A 247 -5.55 23.43 5.40
CA GLU A 247 -5.34 24.63 4.58
C GLU A 247 -3.85 25.03 4.53
N LYS A 248 -3.09 24.84 5.62
CA LYS A 248 -1.61 25.00 5.60
C LYS A 248 -0.95 24.05 4.60
N LEU A 249 -1.24 22.76 4.68
CA LEU A 249 -0.69 21.75 3.76
C LEU A 249 -1.05 22.07 2.30
N LYS A 250 -2.26 22.57 2.07
CA LYS A 250 -2.72 23.01 0.74
C LYS A 250 -1.98 24.25 0.24
N ASP A 251 -1.63 25.20 1.10
CA ASP A 251 -0.78 26.35 0.74
C ASP A 251 0.69 25.93 0.50
N GLU A 252 1.23 25.03 1.32
CA GLU A 252 2.55 24.42 1.09
C GLU A 252 2.60 23.66 -0.24
N CYS A 253 1.56 22.89 -0.58
CA CYS A 253 1.44 22.24 -1.89
C CYS A 253 1.41 23.24 -3.05
N LYS A 254 0.68 24.36 -2.95
CA LYS A 254 0.70 25.42 -3.97
C LYS A 254 2.10 26.02 -4.10
N GLN A 255 2.79 26.26 -2.99
CA GLN A 255 4.15 26.82 -2.99
C GLN A 255 5.16 25.86 -3.64
N LEU A 256 5.10 24.57 -3.31
CA LEU A 256 5.93 23.54 -3.93
C LEU A 256 5.62 23.37 -5.43
N GLN A 257 4.35 23.46 -5.85
CA GLN A 257 3.98 23.48 -7.27
C GLN A 257 4.59 24.67 -8.02
N MET A 258 4.53 25.88 -7.44
CA MET A 258 5.16 27.06 -8.04
C MET A 258 6.70 26.94 -8.10
N GLN A 259 7.34 26.38 -7.07
CA GLN A 259 8.78 26.11 -7.08
C GLN A 259 9.16 25.07 -8.15
N ASN A 260 8.38 23.99 -8.28
CA ASN A 260 8.63 22.98 -9.30
C ASN A 260 8.49 23.56 -10.71
N ALA A 261 7.41 24.31 -10.99
CA ALA A 261 7.20 24.98 -12.28
C ALA A 261 8.33 25.97 -12.62
N ASN A 262 8.83 26.74 -11.64
CA ASN A 262 9.99 27.60 -11.82
C ASN A 262 11.25 26.77 -12.15
N SER A 263 11.49 25.67 -11.45
CA SER A 263 12.65 24.81 -11.71
C SER A 263 12.57 24.13 -13.09
N GLU A 264 11.39 23.71 -13.54
CA GLU A 264 11.15 23.18 -14.87
C GLU A 264 11.41 24.22 -15.96
N ALA A 265 11.01 25.48 -15.73
CA ALA A 265 11.32 26.59 -16.63
C ALA A 265 12.85 26.83 -16.72
N THR A 266 13.56 26.84 -15.59
CA THR A 266 15.04 26.96 -15.57
C THR A 266 15.72 25.78 -16.27
N ILE A 267 15.28 24.54 -16.03
CA ILE A 267 15.78 23.34 -16.71
C ILE A 267 15.56 23.44 -18.22
N THR A 268 14.40 23.96 -18.65
CA THR A 268 14.07 24.13 -20.08
C THR A 268 14.96 25.19 -20.72
N GLN A 269 15.23 26.30 -20.04
CA GLN A 269 16.19 27.31 -20.51
C GLN A 269 17.61 26.74 -20.62
N LEU A 270 18.11 26.06 -19.58
CA LEU A 270 19.45 25.47 -19.59
C LEU A 270 19.62 24.41 -20.69
N LYS A 271 18.57 23.61 -20.97
CA LYS A 271 18.56 22.69 -22.11
C LYS A 271 18.64 23.42 -23.46
N ALA A 272 17.90 24.52 -23.62
CA ALA A 272 17.93 25.34 -24.83
C ALA A 272 19.26 26.10 -25.01
N GLU A 273 19.99 26.37 -23.93
CA GLU A 273 21.37 26.89 -23.99
C GLU A 273 22.37 25.77 -24.34
N LEU A 274 22.22 24.57 -23.79
CA LEU A 274 23.06 23.41 -24.12
C LEU A 274 22.96 23.01 -25.60
N GLU A 275 21.76 23.07 -26.19
CA GLU A 275 21.48 22.83 -27.63
C GLU A 275 22.24 23.78 -28.58
N LYS A 276 22.70 24.95 -28.11
CA LYS A 276 23.49 25.89 -28.93
C LYS A 276 24.93 25.42 -29.12
N GLY A 277 25.50 24.72 -28.14
CA GLY A 277 26.88 24.23 -28.21
C GLY A 277 27.15 23.36 -29.45
N PRO A 278 26.34 22.33 -29.74
CA PRO A 278 26.45 21.54 -30.98
C PRO A 278 26.31 22.37 -32.26
N GLN A 279 25.48 23.43 -32.26
CA GLN A 279 25.29 24.31 -33.42
C GLN A 279 26.54 25.17 -33.67
N GLU A 280 27.13 25.74 -32.61
CA GLU A 280 28.39 26.48 -32.69
C GLU A 280 29.55 25.57 -33.14
N VAL A 281 29.65 24.35 -32.57
CA VAL A 281 30.63 23.35 -33.01
C VAL A 281 30.45 22.97 -34.48
N ALA A 282 29.22 22.82 -34.97
CA ALA A 282 28.95 22.53 -36.38
C ALA A 282 29.40 23.66 -37.32
N VAL A 283 29.24 24.93 -36.90
CA VAL A 283 29.76 26.10 -37.63
C VAL A 283 31.29 26.05 -37.69
N TYR A 284 31.98 25.88 -36.55
CA TYR A 284 33.44 25.79 -36.52
C TYR A 284 34.00 24.60 -37.32
N VAL A 285 33.32 23.44 -37.30
CA VAL A 285 33.70 22.29 -38.13
C VAL A 285 33.54 22.62 -39.62
N HIS A 286 32.51 23.35 -40.02
CA HIS A 286 32.34 23.78 -41.41
C HIS A 286 33.44 24.76 -41.85
N GLU A 287 33.79 25.75 -41.03
CA GLU A 287 34.89 26.69 -41.29
C GLU A 287 36.24 25.97 -41.41
N LEU A 288 36.53 25.02 -40.51
CA LEU A 288 37.73 24.18 -40.58
C LEU A 288 37.75 23.31 -41.85
N GLN A 289 36.61 22.79 -42.30
CA GLN A 289 36.50 22.04 -43.55
C GLN A 289 36.84 22.91 -44.76
N GLN A 290 36.33 24.15 -44.82
CA GLN A 290 36.62 25.12 -45.88
C GLN A 290 38.10 25.55 -45.91
N LEU A 291 38.68 25.84 -44.74
CA LEU A 291 40.11 26.15 -44.62
C LEU A 291 40.98 24.97 -45.08
N LYS A 292 40.60 23.74 -44.73
CA LYS A 292 41.29 22.53 -45.15
C LYS A 292 41.23 22.30 -46.66
N SER A 293 40.08 22.52 -47.31
CA SER A 293 39.98 22.42 -48.78
C SER A 293 40.82 23.50 -49.48
N SER A 294 40.78 24.74 -48.99
CA SER A 294 41.63 25.82 -49.49
C SER A 294 43.12 25.51 -49.35
N LEU A 295 43.55 24.91 -48.23
CA LEU A 295 44.92 24.49 -48.01
C LEU A 295 45.35 23.39 -48.99
N THR A 296 44.49 22.40 -49.25
CA THR A 296 44.79 21.33 -50.23
C THR A 296 44.89 21.86 -51.66
N GLU A 297 44.03 22.81 -52.07
CA GLU A 297 44.15 23.46 -53.38
C GLU A 297 45.47 24.23 -53.52
N MET A 298 45.88 24.95 -52.48
CA MET A 298 47.13 25.70 -52.48
C MET A 298 48.35 24.77 -52.51
N SER A 299 48.30 23.62 -51.83
CA SER A 299 49.33 22.59 -51.91
C SER A 299 49.47 22.04 -53.32
N GLN A 300 48.38 21.63 -53.96
CA GLN A 300 48.37 21.11 -55.33
C GLN A 300 48.87 22.15 -56.36
N LYS A 301 48.47 23.42 -56.19
CA LYS A 301 48.98 24.54 -57.02
C LYS A 301 50.49 24.69 -56.86
N ASN A 302 51.01 24.54 -55.63
CA ASN A 302 52.44 24.65 -55.35
C ASN A 302 53.24 23.47 -55.95
N GLU A 303 52.78 22.23 -55.78
CA GLU A 303 53.35 21.03 -56.41
C GLU A 303 53.40 21.18 -57.95
N THR A 304 52.29 21.61 -58.56
CA THR A 304 52.21 21.86 -60.01
C THR A 304 53.19 22.94 -60.49
N LEU A 305 53.50 23.94 -59.65
CA LEU A 305 54.49 24.97 -59.97
C LEU A 305 55.92 24.46 -59.84
N VAL A 306 56.20 23.63 -58.83
CA VAL A 306 57.50 22.96 -58.66
C VAL A 306 57.80 22.01 -59.83
N GLU A 307 56.84 21.20 -60.26
CA GLU A 307 56.99 20.34 -61.45
C GLU A 307 57.31 21.15 -62.72
N LYS A 308 56.63 22.29 -62.92
CA LYS A 308 56.88 23.19 -64.06
C LYS A 308 58.27 23.83 -64.00
N LEU A 309 58.76 24.17 -62.80
CA LEU A 309 60.11 24.69 -62.58
C LEU A 309 61.17 23.63 -62.90
N LEU A 310 61.06 22.43 -62.31
CA LEU A 310 61.98 21.31 -62.59
C LEU A 310 62.01 20.96 -64.09
N LYS A 311 60.86 20.96 -64.76
CA LYS A 311 60.79 20.77 -66.21
C LYS A 311 61.51 21.88 -66.98
N LYS A 312 61.41 23.14 -66.53
CA LYS A 312 62.11 24.27 -67.15
C LYS A 312 63.63 24.23 -66.94
N GLU A 313 64.09 23.78 -65.77
CA GLU A 313 65.51 23.53 -65.50
C GLU A 313 66.07 22.40 -66.38
N LEU A 314 65.29 21.32 -66.57
CA LEU A 314 65.64 20.23 -67.50
C LEU A 314 65.66 20.69 -68.97
N GLU A 315 64.68 21.51 -69.39
CA GLU A 315 64.68 22.11 -70.73
C GLU A 315 65.89 23.05 -70.92
N TYR A 316 66.29 23.80 -69.90
CA TYR A 316 67.45 24.70 -69.96
C TYR A 316 68.76 23.93 -70.11
N THR A 317 68.99 22.92 -69.27
CA THR A 317 70.20 22.08 -69.32
C THR A 317 70.33 21.34 -70.66
N GLN A 318 69.24 20.77 -71.19
CA GLN A 318 69.25 20.17 -72.53
C GLN A 318 69.55 21.16 -73.66
N MET A 319 69.14 22.42 -73.53
CA MET A 319 69.46 23.46 -74.51
C MET A 319 70.93 23.91 -74.42
N GLU A 320 71.50 23.93 -73.21
CA GLU A 320 72.92 24.20 -72.97
C GLU A 320 73.81 23.06 -73.51
N GLU A 321 73.44 21.80 -73.27
CA GLU A 321 74.09 20.62 -73.87
C GLU A 321 74.09 20.69 -75.40
N LYS A 322 72.91 20.88 -76.02
CA LYS A 322 72.77 21.02 -77.48
C LYS A 322 73.59 22.18 -78.03
N HIS A 323 73.66 23.31 -77.32
CA HIS A 323 74.48 24.44 -77.75
C HIS A 323 75.97 24.10 -77.78
N ASN A 324 76.45 23.36 -76.77
CA ASN A 324 77.83 22.87 -76.71
C ASN A 324 78.12 21.82 -77.80
N GLU A 325 77.18 20.91 -78.06
CA GLU A 325 77.26 19.95 -79.18
C GLU A 325 77.33 20.67 -80.54
N GLU A 326 76.47 21.66 -80.79
CA GLU A 326 76.45 22.47 -82.01
C GLU A 326 77.76 23.25 -82.21
N ILE A 327 78.35 23.78 -81.13
CA ILE A 327 79.68 24.41 -81.17
C ILE A 327 80.76 23.42 -81.61
N MET A 328 80.73 22.19 -81.10
CA MET A 328 81.71 21.15 -81.43
C MET A 328 81.50 20.59 -82.85
N SER A 329 80.24 20.38 -83.24
CA SER A 329 79.83 19.99 -84.60
C SER A 329 80.32 21.01 -85.63
N ARG A 330 80.08 22.31 -85.40
CA ARG A 330 80.56 23.41 -86.24
C ARG A 330 82.08 23.46 -86.37
N LYS A 331 82.83 23.19 -85.29
CA LYS A 331 84.30 23.09 -85.34
C LYS A 331 84.75 21.91 -86.22
N ASN A 332 84.12 20.74 -86.08
CA ASN A 332 84.42 19.57 -86.92
C ASN A 332 84.04 19.80 -88.39
N LEU A 333 82.90 20.44 -88.65
CA LEU A 333 82.47 20.85 -90.00
C LEU A 333 83.45 21.84 -90.64
N GLN A 334 84.00 22.79 -89.87
CA GLN A 334 85.04 23.70 -90.38
C GLN A 334 86.31 22.95 -90.81
N VAL A 335 86.73 21.93 -90.05
CA VAL A 335 87.88 21.07 -90.41
C VAL A 335 87.56 20.20 -91.63
N ASN A 336 86.37 19.61 -91.69
CA ASN A 336 85.93 18.79 -92.80
C ASN A 336 85.73 19.59 -94.10
N LEU A 337 85.27 20.84 -94.03
CA LEU A 337 85.15 21.72 -95.19
C LEU A 337 86.53 22.00 -95.80
N ASN A 338 87.49 22.38 -94.96
CA ASN A 338 88.89 22.60 -95.38
C ASN A 338 89.52 21.33 -96.00
N HIS A 339 89.13 20.13 -95.54
CA HIS A 339 89.57 18.86 -96.12
C HIS A 339 88.87 18.54 -97.46
N LYS A 340 87.55 18.80 -97.55
CA LYS A 340 86.74 18.52 -98.75
C LYS A 340 87.06 19.46 -99.91
N ASP A 341 87.47 20.70 -99.67
CA ASP A 341 87.99 21.58 -100.73
C ASP A 341 89.24 20.98 -101.42
N VAL A 342 90.12 20.32 -100.65
CA VAL A 342 91.31 19.63 -101.19
C VAL A 342 90.90 18.38 -101.97
N GLU A 343 89.92 17.61 -101.50
CA GLU A 343 89.43 16.42 -102.23
C GLU A 343 88.64 16.78 -103.51
N CYS A 344 87.85 17.85 -103.51
CA CYS A 344 87.12 18.30 -104.69
C CYS A 344 88.07 18.66 -105.85
N GLN A 345 89.21 19.29 -105.56
CA GLN A 345 90.25 19.57 -106.55
C GLN A 345 90.86 18.28 -107.15
N GLN A 346 90.91 17.19 -106.39
CA GLN A 346 91.42 15.89 -106.86
C GLN A 346 90.36 15.06 -107.62
N LEU A 347 89.08 15.17 -107.25
CA LEU A 347 87.99 14.45 -107.92
C LEU A 347 87.60 15.09 -109.26
N GLN A 348 87.73 16.41 -109.39
CA GLN A 348 87.55 17.13 -110.66
C GLN A 348 88.49 16.58 -111.77
N ALA A 349 89.68 16.09 -111.40
CA ALA A 349 90.64 15.49 -112.35
C ALA A 349 90.32 14.02 -112.71
N ARG A 350 89.46 13.34 -111.94
CA ARG A 350 89.08 11.93 -112.16
C ARG A 350 87.77 11.77 -112.92
N LEU A 351 86.80 12.68 -112.76
CA LEU A 351 85.50 12.59 -113.42
C LEU A 351 85.64 12.64 -114.96
N SER A 352 86.48 13.56 -115.46
CA SER A 352 86.78 13.76 -116.89
C SER A 352 87.39 12.53 -117.58
N ALA A 353 88.00 11.63 -116.82
CA ALA A 353 88.56 10.37 -117.33
C ALA A 353 87.52 9.22 -117.38
N SER A 354 86.44 9.33 -116.59
CA SER A 354 85.39 8.30 -116.48
C SER A 354 84.29 8.47 -117.54
N GLU A 355 83.95 9.72 -117.91
CA GLU A 355 82.92 10.03 -118.90
C GLU A 355 83.24 9.45 -120.30
N ALA A 356 84.52 9.24 -120.61
CA ALA A 356 84.98 8.64 -121.87
C ALA A 356 84.70 7.12 -122.00
N MET A 357 84.46 6.40 -120.90
CA MET A 357 84.26 4.93 -120.92
C MET A 357 82.80 4.48 -120.88
N LEU A 358 81.85 5.41 -120.66
CA LEU A 358 80.42 5.08 -120.44
C LEU A 358 79.53 5.24 -121.68
N GLN A 359 80.07 5.72 -122.81
CA GLN A 359 79.37 5.79 -124.10
C GLN A 359 79.31 4.44 -124.83
N THR A 360 80.30 3.57 -124.65
CA THR A 360 80.49 2.33 -125.44
C THR A 360 79.71 1.10 -124.94
N LEU A 361 79.06 1.18 -123.77
CA LEU A 361 78.34 0.04 -123.16
C LEU A 361 76.81 0.11 -123.26
N LYS A 362 76.26 1.08 -124.01
CA LYS A 362 74.82 1.39 -124.03
C LYS A 362 74.06 0.84 -125.25
N THR A 363 74.69 0.01 -126.08
CA THR A 363 74.18 -0.36 -127.43
C THR A 363 73.80 -1.83 -127.64
N GLU A 364 73.90 -2.72 -126.65
CA GLU A 364 73.82 -4.19 -126.90
C GLU A 364 72.79 -5.00 -126.08
N LEU A 365 71.81 -4.38 -125.39
CA LEU A 365 70.94 -5.14 -124.45
C LEU A 365 69.43 -4.80 -124.45
N THR A 366 68.80 -4.51 -125.60
CA THR A 366 67.33 -4.27 -125.66
C THR A 366 66.62 -4.78 -126.95
N GLU A 367 67.00 -5.94 -127.50
CA GLU A 367 66.39 -6.48 -128.76
C GLU A 367 65.84 -7.94 -128.68
N LYS A 368 65.45 -8.44 -127.50
CA LYS A 368 64.92 -9.82 -127.34
C LYS A 368 63.72 -9.91 -126.39
N GLY A 369 62.52 -9.53 -126.86
CA GLY A 369 61.31 -9.49 -126.01
C GLY A 369 59.94 -9.76 -126.66
N GLU A 370 59.82 -10.02 -127.97
CA GLU A 370 58.52 -10.10 -128.66
C GLU A 370 58.36 -11.40 -129.49
N ALA A 371 57.90 -12.51 -128.90
CA ALA A 371 57.73 -13.77 -129.65
C ALA A 371 56.77 -14.87 -129.12
N ASN A 372 55.97 -14.69 -128.06
CA ASN A 372 55.29 -15.84 -127.42
C ASN A 372 53.85 -15.61 -126.93
N GLN A 373 52.90 -15.42 -127.87
CA GLN A 373 51.47 -15.16 -127.55
C GLN A 373 50.45 -15.80 -128.54
N LYS A 374 50.85 -16.69 -129.47
CA LYS A 374 49.96 -17.14 -130.59
C LYS A 374 50.03 -18.63 -131.03
N LEU A 375 50.14 -19.57 -130.08
CA LEU A 375 49.89 -21.01 -130.32
C LEU A 375 48.98 -21.53 -129.18
N LYS A 376 47.66 -21.33 -129.31
CA LYS A 376 46.66 -22.25 -129.92
C LYS A 376 46.30 -23.40 -128.97
N GLU A 377 45.07 -23.55 -128.45
CA GLU A 377 43.71 -23.45 -129.04
C GLU A 377 43.39 -24.53 -130.12
N GLU A 378 44.21 -25.57 -130.28
CA GLU A 378 44.01 -26.60 -131.33
C GLU A 378 44.07 -28.06 -130.81
N LEU A 379 43.39 -28.39 -129.68
CA LEU A 379 43.19 -29.81 -129.33
C LEU A 379 41.85 -30.14 -128.64
N SER A 380 40.80 -29.40 -128.97
CA SER A 380 39.40 -29.79 -128.75
C SER A 380 38.90 -30.82 -129.80
N GLU A 381 39.79 -31.68 -130.33
CA GLU A 381 39.52 -32.55 -131.50
C GLU A 381 39.55 -34.06 -131.17
N VAL A 382 39.37 -34.43 -129.89
CA VAL A 382 39.39 -35.83 -129.43
C VAL A 382 37.99 -36.37 -129.06
N GLU A 383 36.93 -35.59 -129.32
CA GLU A 383 35.53 -36.05 -129.22
C GLU A 383 35.16 -37.16 -130.23
N VAL A 384 36.03 -37.44 -131.21
CA VAL A 384 35.77 -38.41 -132.29
C VAL A 384 35.88 -39.89 -131.85
N LYS A 385 36.41 -40.20 -130.66
CA LYS A 385 36.48 -41.60 -130.16
C LYS A 385 35.19 -42.15 -129.54
N HIS A 386 34.08 -41.44 -129.75
CA HIS A 386 32.70 -41.91 -129.62
C HIS A 386 32.38 -43.22 -130.39
N GLN A 387 33.17 -43.62 -131.39
CA GLN A 387 32.85 -44.78 -132.25
C GLN A 387 33.08 -46.19 -131.66
N ASN A 388 33.67 -46.33 -130.47
CA ASN A 388 33.92 -47.67 -129.88
C ASN A 388 32.76 -48.24 -129.03
N LEU A 389 31.55 -47.70 -129.22
CA LEU A 389 30.26 -48.20 -128.69
C LEU A 389 29.84 -49.60 -129.23
N LYS A 390 30.79 -50.40 -129.76
CA LYS A 390 30.51 -51.57 -130.62
C LYS A 390 31.07 -52.90 -130.09
N ALA A 391 31.86 -52.89 -129.01
CA ALA A 391 32.58 -54.09 -128.53
C ALA A 391 31.85 -54.88 -127.42
N GLU A 392 31.33 -54.21 -126.39
CA GLU A 392 30.87 -54.87 -125.15
C GLU A 392 29.43 -55.42 -125.22
N PHE A 393 28.70 -55.15 -126.30
CA PHE A 393 27.44 -55.82 -126.63
C PHE A 393 27.59 -57.35 -126.75
N LYS A 394 28.82 -57.87 -126.85
CA LYS A 394 29.13 -59.31 -126.78
C LYS A 394 29.16 -59.91 -125.38
N GLN A 395 29.31 -59.12 -124.31
CA GLN A 395 29.52 -59.66 -122.95
C GLN A 395 28.20 -59.96 -122.22
N LEU A 396 27.10 -59.27 -122.61
CA LEU A 396 25.74 -59.51 -122.12
C LEU A 396 25.14 -60.86 -122.55
N GLN A 397 25.79 -61.59 -123.47
CA GLN A 397 25.30 -62.88 -123.95
C GLN A 397 25.68 -64.05 -123.03
N GLN A 398 26.69 -63.89 -122.17
CA GLN A 398 27.21 -64.99 -121.33
C GLN A 398 26.59 -65.03 -119.91
N GLN A 399 26.07 -63.89 -119.40
CA GLN A 399 25.34 -63.82 -118.12
C GLN A 399 23.98 -64.55 -118.10
N ARG A 400 23.54 -65.10 -119.23
CA ARG A 400 22.25 -65.81 -119.35
C ARG A 400 22.34 -67.27 -118.86
N GLU A 401 23.53 -67.87 -118.91
CA GLU A 401 23.75 -69.29 -118.61
C GLU A 401 23.93 -69.55 -117.10
N GLU A 402 24.37 -68.55 -116.34
CA GLU A 402 24.61 -68.66 -114.88
C GLU A 402 23.33 -68.66 -114.03
N LYS A 403 22.24 -68.03 -114.52
CA LYS A 403 20.97 -67.92 -113.76
C LYS A 403 20.19 -69.23 -113.66
N GLU A 404 20.46 -70.21 -114.53
CA GLU A 404 19.73 -71.47 -114.55
C GLU A 404 20.21 -72.45 -113.45
N GLN A 405 21.48 -72.37 -113.03
CA GLN A 405 22.00 -73.15 -111.90
C GLN A 405 21.48 -72.66 -110.53
N HIS A 406 21.18 -71.37 -110.39
CA HIS A 406 20.69 -70.77 -109.14
C HIS A 406 19.32 -71.34 -108.70
N SER A 407 18.46 -71.76 -109.63
CA SER A 407 17.10 -72.23 -109.32
C SER A 407 17.05 -73.61 -108.65
N LEU A 408 18.10 -74.43 -108.77
CA LEU A 408 18.15 -75.77 -108.17
C LEU A 408 18.56 -75.75 -106.69
N GLN A 409 19.32 -74.74 -106.27
CA GLN A 409 19.82 -74.65 -104.89
C GLN A 409 18.73 -74.22 -103.90
N GLN A 410 17.89 -73.26 -104.29
CA GLN A 410 16.79 -72.72 -103.46
C GLN A 410 15.74 -73.78 -103.09
N GLN A 411 15.54 -74.80 -103.93
CA GLN A 411 14.59 -75.89 -103.66
C GLN A 411 15.02 -76.77 -102.47
N SER A 412 16.31 -76.78 -102.11
CA SER A 412 16.82 -77.57 -100.96
C SER A 412 16.62 -76.88 -99.61
N GLU A 413 16.68 -75.55 -99.57
CA GLU A 413 16.58 -74.74 -98.35
C GLU A 413 15.14 -74.73 -97.80
N ILE A 414 14.13 -74.74 -98.68
CA ILE A 414 12.71 -74.77 -98.34
C ILE A 414 12.36 -76.01 -97.48
N ASN A 415 12.92 -77.18 -97.82
CA ASN A 415 12.65 -78.42 -97.10
C ASN A 415 13.27 -78.43 -95.69
N GLN A 416 14.40 -77.75 -95.46
CA GLN A 416 15.00 -77.63 -94.12
C GLN A 416 14.24 -76.65 -93.22
N LEU A 417 13.65 -75.60 -93.80
CA LEU A 417 12.84 -74.63 -93.06
C LEU A 417 11.52 -75.24 -92.57
N HIS A 418 10.89 -76.12 -93.35
CA HIS A 418 9.64 -76.77 -92.99
C HIS A 418 9.78 -77.66 -91.73
N SER A 419 10.87 -78.43 -91.62
CA SER A 419 11.14 -79.26 -90.42
C SER A 419 11.43 -78.45 -89.16
N LYS A 420 11.99 -77.23 -89.29
CA LYS A 420 12.23 -76.34 -88.14
C LYS A 420 10.93 -75.71 -87.62
N LEU A 421 9.97 -75.44 -88.51
CA LEU A 421 8.67 -74.86 -88.14
C LEU A 421 7.89 -75.78 -87.19
N LEU A 422 7.78 -77.08 -87.50
CA LEU A 422 7.05 -78.05 -86.69
C LEU A 422 7.55 -78.14 -85.23
N GLU A 423 8.86 -78.08 -85.02
CA GLU A 423 9.44 -78.13 -83.66
C GLU A 423 9.19 -76.81 -82.90
N THR A 424 9.15 -75.66 -83.58
CA THR A 424 8.78 -74.39 -82.93
C THR A 424 7.32 -74.35 -82.47
N GLU A 425 6.40 -74.97 -83.22
CA GLU A 425 4.98 -75.09 -82.81
C GLU A 425 4.82 -75.96 -81.56
N ARG A 426 5.59 -77.06 -81.46
CA ARG A 426 5.61 -77.94 -80.28
C ARG A 426 6.10 -77.20 -79.03
N GLN A 427 7.19 -76.43 -79.15
CA GLN A 427 7.75 -75.63 -78.05
C GLN A 427 6.82 -74.49 -77.63
N LEU A 428 6.07 -73.89 -78.57
CA LEU A 428 5.02 -72.91 -78.30
C LEU A 428 3.90 -73.50 -77.42
N GLY A 429 3.49 -74.75 -77.66
CA GLY A 429 2.49 -75.45 -76.84
C GLY A 429 2.93 -75.64 -75.39
N GLU A 430 4.17 -76.10 -75.17
CA GLU A 430 4.73 -76.24 -73.81
C GLU A 430 4.87 -74.89 -73.10
N ALA A 431 5.33 -73.85 -73.81
CA ALA A 431 5.42 -72.49 -73.27
C ALA A 431 4.05 -71.96 -72.84
N HIS A 432 3.00 -72.21 -73.64
CA HIS A 432 1.63 -71.79 -73.33
C HIS A 432 1.08 -72.50 -72.07
N GLY A 433 1.41 -73.79 -71.88
CA GLY A 433 1.06 -74.54 -70.67
C GLY A 433 1.68 -73.94 -69.40
N ARG A 434 3.00 -73.75 -69.40
CA ARG A 434 3.73 -73.13 -68.27
C ARG A 434 3.23 -71.72 -67.96
N LEU A 435 2.87 -70.95 -68.99
CA LEU A 435 2.34 -69.59 -68.84
C LEU A 435 0.92 -69.57 -68.22
N LYS A 436 0.12 -70.62 -68.43
CA LYS A 436 -1.19 -70.80 -67.77
C LYS A 436 -1.04 -71.15 -66.28
N GLU A 437 -0.13 -72.06 -65.93
CA GLU A 437 0.18 -72.40 -64.53
C GLU A 437 0.79 -71.21 -63.78
N GLN A 438 1.71 -70.48 -64.42
CA GLN A 438 2.27 -69.24 -63.87
C GLN A 438 1.18 -68.19 -63.61
N ARG A 439 0.17 -68.07 -64.48
CA ARG A 439 -0.97 -67.17 -64.26
C ARG A 439 -1.79 -67.59 -63.04
N GLN A 440 -2.13 -68.88 -62.89
CA GLN A 440 -2.89 -69.36 -61.72
C GLN A 440 -2.13 -69.11 -60.40
N LEU A 441 -0.85 -69.49 -60.34
CA LEU A 441 0.01 -69.22 -59.18
C LEU A 441 0.20 -67.71 -58.92
N SER A 442 0.13 -66.87 -59.96
CA SER A 442 0.16 -65.41 -59.82
C SER A 442 -1.17 -64.85 -59.31
N THR A 443 -2.31 -65.45 -59.67
CA THR A 443 -3.64 -65.05 -59.16
C THR A 443 -3.83 -65.44 -57.70
N GLU A 444 -3.42 -66.65 -57.30
CA GLU A 444 -3.45 -67.06 -55.88
C GLU A 444 -2.56 -66.15 -55.02
N LYS A 445 -1.32 -65.88 -55.48
CA LYS A 445 -0.43 -64.90 -54.82
C LYS A 445 -0.99 -63.48 -54.81
N LEU A 446 -1.79 -63.09 -55.81
CA LEU A 446 -2.46 -61.79 -55.82
C LEU A 446 -3.55 -61.75 -54.76
N MET A 447 -4.41 -62.78 -54.66
CA MET A 447 -5.44 -62.87 -53.62
C MET A 447 -4.86 -62.90 -52.20
N ASP A 448 -3.77 -63.65 -51.97
CA ASP A 448 -3.04 -63.62 -50.69
C ASP A 448 -2.52 -62.22 -50.36
N LYS A 449 -2.09 -61.46 -51.37
CA LYS A 449 -1.62 -60.08 -51.22
C LYS A 449 -2.78 -59.10 -51.00
N GLU A 450 -3.91 -59.28 -51.66
CA GLU A 450 -5.14 -58.51 -51.45
C GLU A 450 -5.68 -58.71 -50.03
N GLN A 451 -5.71 -59.95 -49.53
CA GLN A 451 -6.07 -60.24 -48.14
C GLN A 451 -5.08 -59.62 -47.14
N GLN A 452 -3.76 -59.70 -47.41
CA GLN A 452 -2.75 -59.01 -46.59
C GLN A 452 -2.93 -57.49 -46.59
N VAL A 453 -3.30 -56.89 -47.74
CA VAL A 453 -3.60 -55.46 -47.84
C VAL A 453 -4.86 -55.09 -47.05
N ALA A 454 -5.93 -55.88 -47.13
CA ALA A 454 -7.16 -55.67 -46.36
C ALA A 454 -6.91 -55.77 -44.85
N ASP A 455 -6.16 -56.78 -44.40
CA ASP A 455 -5.74 -56.94 -43.00
C ASP A 455 -4.88 -55.76 -42.51
N LEU A 456 -4.00 -55.24 -43.36
CA LEU A 456 -3.16 -54.08 -43.06
C LEU A 456 -3.97 -52.77 -43.03
N GLN A 457 -4.92 -52.58 -43.95
CA GLN A 457 -5.84 -51.45 -43.94
C GLN A 457 -6.69 -51.43 -42.66
N LEU A 458 -7.22 -52.59 -42.25
CA LEU A 458 -8.01 -52.69 -41.02
C LEU A 458 -7.18 -52.49 -39.75
N LYS A 459 -5.89 -52.88 -39.76
CA LYS A 459 -4.93 -52.52 -38.70
C LYS A 459 -4.59 -51.03 -38.70
N LEU A 460 -4.44 -50.41 -39.87
CA LEU A 460 -4.18 -48.99 -40.03
C LEU A 460 -5.34 -48.16 -39.46
N SER A 461 -6.59 -48.42 -39.88
CA SER A 461 -7.75 -47.69 -39.35
C SER A 461 -7.96 -47.84 -37.85
N ARG A 462 -7.61 -49.00 -37.27
CA ARG A 462 -7.59 -49.17 -35.80
C ARG A 462 -6.51 -48.33 -35.12
N ALA A 463 -5.33 -48.23 -35.72
CA ALA A 463 -4.25 -47.38 -35.22
C ALA A 463 -4.57 -45.88 -35.36
N GLU A 464 -5.24 -45.48 -36.45
CA GLU A 464 -5.73 -44.12 -36.68
C GLU A 464 -6.76 -43.70 -35.65
N GLU A 465 -7.76 -44.55 -35.35
CA GLU A 465 -8.78 -44.23 -34.34
C GLU A 465 -8.17 -44.19 -32.92
N GLN A 466 -7.22 -45.08 -32.61
CA GLN A 466 -6.46 -45.01 -31.35
C GLN A 466 -5.60 -43.73 -31.27
N LEU A 467 -4.95 -43.32 -32.35
CA LEU A 467 -4.19 -42.07 -32.40
C LEU A 467 -5.09 -40.85 -32.17
N LYS A 468 -6.31 -40.87 -32.74
CA LYS A 468 -7.32 -39.82 -32.59
C LYS A 468 -7.87 -39.76 -31.15
N GLU A 469 -8.11 -40.90 -30.50
CA GLU A 469 -8.47 -40.96 -29.08
C GLU A 469 -7.31 -40.44 -28.18
N LYS A 470 -6.07 -40.85 -28.48
CA LYS A 470 -4.90 -40.31 -27.77
C LYS A 470 -4.71 -38.81 -28.00
N SER A 471 -4.98 -38.33 -29.21
CA SER A 471 -4.99 -36.91 -29.54
C SER A 471 -6.02 -36.12 -28.73
N SER A 472 -7.26 -36.61 -28.62
CA SER A 472 -8.30 -35.94 -27.81
C SER A 472 -7.94 -35.93 -26.32
N THR A 473 -7.50 -37.07 -25.76
CA THR A 473 -7.07 -37.12 -24.35
C THR A 473 -5.85 -36.23 -24.08
N SER A 474 -4.92 -36.09 -25.03
CA SER A 474 -3.79 -35.17 -24.92
C SER A 474 -4.24 -33.71 -24.94
N ALA A 475 -5.23 -33.35 -25.77
CA ALA A 475 -5.80 -32.01 -25.80
C ALA A 475 -6.52 -31.66 -24.49
N ASP A 476 -7.30 -32.60 -23.93
CA ASP A 476 -7.98 -32.43 -22.64
C ASP A 476 -6.98 -32.26 -21.48
N LEU A 477 -5.93 -33.08 -21.43
CA LEU A 477 -4.86 -32.96 -20.45
C LEU A 477 -4.09 -31.64 -20.60
N GLN A 478 -3.85 -31.19 -21.83
CA GLN A 478 -3.17 -29.92 -22.10
C GLN A 478 -4.03 -28.72 -21.68
N HIS A 479 -5.35 -28.77 -21.90
CA HIS A 479 -6.29 -27.77 -21.39
C HIS A 479 -6.36 -27.76 -19.85
N GLN A 480 -6.33 -28.94 -19.20
CA GLN A 480 -6.26 -29.03 -17.73
C GLN A 480 -4.95 -28.44 -17.18
N LEU A 481 -3.80 -28.73 -17.80
CA LEU A 481 -2.51 -28.15 -17.44
C LEU A 481 -2.52 -26.62 -17.58
N GLU A 482 -3.08 -26.09 -18.66
CA GLU A 482 -3.14 -24.64 -18.90
C GLU A 482 -4.06 -23.94 -17.88
N LYS A 483 -5.20 -24.56 -17.53
CA LYS A 483 -6.07 -24.09 -16.45
C LYS A 483 -5.35 -24.05 -15.09
N ILE A 484 -4.55 -25.08 -14.76
CA ILE A 484 -3.77 -25.12 -13.51
C ILE A 484 -2.67 -24.05 -13.52
N ARG A 485 -2.00 -23.83 -14.66
CA ARG A 485 -1.03 -22.73 -14.83
C ARG A 485 -1.65 -21.36 -14.60
N GLN A 486 -2.81 -21.10 -15.21
CA GLN A 486 -3.55 -19.85 -15.01
C GLN A 486 -3.90 -19.65 -13.54
N GLN A 487 -4.47 -20.66 -12.87
CA GLN A 487 -4.80 -20.60 -11.44
C GLN A 487 -3.57 -20.36 -10.56
N HIS A 488 -2.43 -20.96 -10.89
CA HIS A 488 -1.17 -20.72 -10.18
C HIS A 488 -0.68 -19.28 -10.36
N GLN A 489 -0.79 -18.72 -11.57
CA GLN A 489 -0.41 -17.34 -11.87
C GLN A 489 -1.35 -16.32 -11.18
N GLU A 490 -2.64 -16.60 -11.11
CA GLU A 490 -3.63 -15.84 -10.33
C GLU A 490 -3.30 -15.89 -8.82
N GLN A 491 -2.96 -17.06 -8.27
CA GLN A 491 -2.50 -17.17 -6.88
C GLN A 491 -1.20 -16.39 -6.64
N GLN A 492 -0.26 -16.41 -7.58
CA GLN A 492 1.01 -15.71 -7.46
C GLN A 492 0.84 -14.18 -7.47
N THR A 493 -0.05 -13.63 -8.30
CA THR A 493 -0.35 -12.19 -8.29
C THR A 493 -1.09 -11.77 -7.01
N VAL A 494 -2.00 -12.58 -6.50
CA VAL A 494 -2.65 -12.36 -5.18
C VAL A 494 -1.62 -12.42 -4.05
N GLN A 495 -0.67 -13.36 -4.08
CA GLN A 495 0.41 -13.47 -3.10
C GLN A 495 1.34 -12.25 -3.12
N GLN A 496 1.74 -11.78 -4.30
CA GLN A 496 2.53 -10.55 -4.44
C GLN A 496 1.78 -9.33 -3.91
N THR A 497 0.50 -9.18 -4.27
CA THR A 497 -0.36 -8.07 -3.83
C THR A 497 -0.54 -8.05 -2.32
N THR A 498 -0.80 -9.20 -1.69
CA THR A 498 -0.94 -9.32 -0.24
C THR A 498 0.39 -9.08 0.49
N THR A 499 1.50 -9.50 -0.09
CA THR A 499 2.85 -9.21 0.45
C THR A 499 3.19 -7.71 0.39
N SER A 500 2.80 -6.99 -0.67
CA SER A 500 2.96 -5.52 -0.74
C SER A 500 2.18 -4.83 0.37
N LYS A 501 0.88 -5.13 0.49
CA LYS A 501 0.00 -4.58 1.53
C LYS A 501 0.48 -4.86 2.96
N LEU A 502 1.09 -6.03 3.18
CA LEU A 502 1.69 -6.35 4.48
C LEU A 502 2.90 -5.44 4.79
N ARG A 503 3.76 -5.18 3.80
CA ARG A 503 4.90 -4.25 3.96
C ARG A 503 4.46 -2.81 4.15
N GLU A 504 3.44 -2.37 3.41
CA GLU A 504 2.81 -1.06 3.59
C GLU A 504 2.31 -0.90 5.04
N ALA A 505 1.51 -1.85 5.53
CA ALA A 505 1.01 -1.84 6.92
C ALA A 505 2.12 -1.95 7.99
N GLN A 506 3.24 -2.63 7.70
CA GLN A 506 4.42 -2.66 8.57
C GLN A 506 5.11 -1.29 8.64
N ASN A 507 5.30 -0.62 7.49
CA ASN A 507 5.87 0.72 7.43
C ASN A 507 4.99 1.75 8.16
N ASP A 508 3.67 1.69 7.97
CA ASP A 508 2.71 2.54 8.67
C ASP A 508 2.79 2.34 10.20
N LEU A 509 2.91 1.09 10.65
CA LEU A 509 3.08 0.76 12.07
C LEU A 509 4.40 1.29 12.63
N GLU A 510 5.52 1.14 11.92
CA GLU A 510 6.81 1.71 12.33
C GLU A 510 6.75 3.25 12.40
N GLN A 511 6.05 3.90 11.46
CA GLN A 511 5.82 5.34 11.48
C GLN A 511 5.00 5.76 12.70
N VAL A 512 3.92 5.04 13.03
CA VAL A 512 3.09 5.32 14.22
C VAL A 512 3.90 5.11 15.51
N LEU A 513 4.68 4.03 15.62
CA LEU A 513 5.54 3.78 16.77
C LEU A 513 6.59 4.88 16.97
N ARG A 514 7.18 5.37 15.87
CA ARG A 514 8.10 6.52 15.91
C ARG A 514 7.39 7.80 16.39
N GLN A 515 6.20 8.10 15.88
CA GLN A 515 5.42 9.26 16.32
C GLN A 515 5.01 9.17 17.80
N ILE A 516 4.77 7.97 18.32
CA ILE A 516 4.51 7.75 19.75
C ILE A 516 5.78 8.07 20.55
N GLY A 517 6.94 7.54 20.16
CA GLY A 517 8.22 7.86 20.80
C GLY A 517 8.54 9.37 20.80
N ASP A 518 8.32 10.06 19.68
CA ASP A 518 8.50 11.52 19.57
C ASP A 518 7.55 12.28 20.52
N LYS A 519 6.32 11.80 20.70
CA LYS A 519 5.32 12.38 21.63
C LYS A 519 5.68 12.10 23.09
N ASP A 520 6.11 10.89 23.43
CA ASP A 520 6.53 10.52 24.79
C ASP A 520 7.76 11.33 25.22
N GLN A 521 8.75 11.50 24.33
CA GLN A 521 9.89 12.38 24.60
C GLN A 521 9.47 13.83 24.83
N LYS A 522 8.45 14.31 24.11
CA LYS A 522 7.88 15.66 24.29
C LYS A 522 7.12 15.78 25.62
N ILE A 523 6.40 14.74 26.05
CA ILE A 523 5.76 14.68 27.37
C ILE A 523 6.81 14.76 28.47
N GLN A 524 7.85 13.90 28.44
CA GLN A 524 8.95 13.93 29.41
C GLN A 524 9.63 15.31 29.49
N ASN A 525 9.85 15.97 28.35
CA ASN A 525 10.41 17.32 28.32
C ASN A 525 9.49 18.36 28.97
N LEU A 526 8.18 18.26 28.76
CA LEU A 526 7.19 19.14 29.40
C LEU A 526 7.06 18.87 30.91
N GLU A 527 7.12 17.60 31.33
CA GLU A 527 7.13 17.21 32.74
C GLU A 527 8.39 17.72 33.46
N ALA A 528 9.56 17.61 32.84
CA ALA A 528 10.80 18.16 33.37
C ALA A 528 10.77 19.70 33.50
N LEU A 529 10.16 20.39 32.53
CA LEU A 529 9.95 21.84 32.60
C LEU A 529 8.92 22.23 33.68
N LEU A 530 7.84 21.48 33.82
CA LEU A 530 6.84 21.67 34.87
C LEU A 530 7.47 21.48 36.26
N GLU A 531 8.29 20.44 36.43
CA GLU A 531 8.97 20.16 37.69
C GLU A 531 10.02 21.22 38.04
N LYS A 532 10.74 21.74 37.03
CA LYS A 532 11.62 22.92 37.18
C LYS A 532 10.83 24.17 37.57
N SER A 533 9.66 24.38 36.98
CA SER A 533 8.75 25.50 37.31
C SER A 533 8.26 25.42 38.76
N LYS A 534 7.82 24.25 39.23
CA LYS A 534 7.40 24.05 40.64
C LYS A 534 8.53 24.37 41.62
N LYS A 535 9.75 23.89 41.34
CA LYS A 535 10.95 24.18 42.15
C LYS A 535 11.25 25.68 42.20
N ASN A 536 11.19 26.37 41.06
CA ASN A 536 11.36 27.82 41.01
C ASN A 536 10.29 28.57 41.82
N ILE A 537 9.02 28.15 41.75
CA ILE A 537 7.93 28.74 42.54
C ILE A 537 8.22 28.58 44.04
N SER A 538 8.55 27.36 44.49
CA SER A 538 8.88 27.10 45.90
C SER A 538 10.09 27.90 46.40
N VAL A 539 11.12 28.10 45.56
CA VAL A 539 12.25 28.99 45.87
C VAL A 539 11.80 30.44 46.01
N LEU A 540 10.99 30.95 45.08
CA LEU A 540 10.48 32.33 45.11
C LEU A 540 9.51 32.58 46.28
N GLU A 541 8.71 31.59 46.66
CA GLU A 541 7.85 31.63 47.85
C GLU A 541 8.70 31.78 49.12
N LYS A 542 9.78 30.98 49.24
CA LYS A 542 10.72 31.08 50.35
C LYS A 542 11.51 32.39 50.34
N GLU A 543 12.01 32.84 49.19
CA GLU A 543 12.66 34.16 49.06
C GLU A 543 11.72 35.29 49.47
N ARG A 544 10.42 35.22 49.10
CA ARG A 544 9.41 36.18 49.53
C ARG A 544 9.25 36.16 51.06
N GLU A 545 9.18 34.98 51.68
CA GLU A 545 9.08 34.86 53.14
C GLU A 545 10.31 35.44 53.85
N ASP A 546 11.51 35.09 53.39
CA ASP A 546 12.79 35.62 53.91
C ASP A 546 12.90 37.15 53.72
N LEU A 547 12.46 37.68 52.57
CA LEU A 547 12.43 39.13 52.31
C LEU A 547 11.38 39.84 53.16
N CYS A 548 10.19 39.25 53.37
CA CYS A 548 9.19 39.79 54.28
C CYS A 548 9.74 39.86 55.71
N ALA A 549 10.45 38.83 56.18
CA ALA A 549 11.11 38.83 57.49
C ALA A 549 12.22 39.89 57.58
N LYS A 550 13.08 40.03 56.56
CA LYS A 550 14.13 41.07 56.51
C LYS A 550 13.60 42.49 56.43
N ILE A 551 12.48 42.72 55.73
CA ILE A 551 11.80 44.02 55.70
C ILE A 551 11.21 44.34 57.07
N GLN A 552 10.61 43.36 57.75
CA GLN A 552 10.14 43.51 59.14
C GLN A 552 11.30 43.78 60.13
N ALA A 553 12.51 43.28 59.84
CA ALA A 553 13.73 43.56 60.60
C ALA A 553 14.45 44.86 60.21
N GLY A 554 14.06 45.53 59.12
CA GLY A 554 14.68 46.77 58.63
C GLY A 554 15.89 46.63 57.68
N GLU A 555 16.20 45.42 57.20
CA GLU A 555 17.41 45.12 56.40
C GLU A 555 17.21 45.17 54.87
N GLY A 556 16.06 45.69 54.40
CA GLY A 556 15.60 45.51 53.02
C GLY A 556 16.54 46.05 51.93
N GLU A 557 17.23 47.16 52.16
CA GLU A 557 18.10 47.81 51.16
C GLU A 557 19.35 46.95 50.83
N THR A 558 19.97 46.35 51.84
CA THR A 558 21.13 45.47 51.66
C THR A 558 20.76 44.16 50.97
N ALA A 559 19.55 43.64 51.21
CA ALA A 559 19.06 42.42 50.57
C ALA A 559 18.86 42.59 49.05
N VAL A 560 18.34 43.74 48.60
CA VAL A 560 18.12 44.04 47.17
C VAL A 560 19.46 44.16 46.41
N LEU A 561 20.47 44.78 47.02
CA LEU A 561 21.79 44.93 46.39
C LEU A 561 22.46 43.57 46.13
N ASN A 562 22.38 42.66 47.11
CA ASN A 562 22.95 41.31 46.99
C ASN A 562 22.23 40.48 45.91
N GLN A 563 20.89 40.51 45.86
CA GLN A 563 20.14 39.83 44.78
C GLN A 563 20.50 40.33 43.37
N LEU A 564 20.82 41.62 43.22
CA LEU A 564 21.27 42.19 41.95
C LEU A 564 22.67 41.72 41.55
N GLN A 565 23.58 41.54 42.51
CA GLN A 565 24.91 40.97 42.26
C GLN A 565 24.83 39.49 41.88
N GLU A 566 24.06 38.69 42.61
CA GLU A 566 23.85 37.26 42.32
C GLU A 566 23.22 37.06 40.93
N LYS A 567 22.20 37.85 40.57
CA LYS A 567 21.57 37.79 39.23
C LYS A 567 22.54 38.15 38.11
N ASN A 568 23.42 39.15 38.30
CA ASN A 568 24.46 39.47 37.32
C ASN A 568 25.44 38.31 37.15
N HIS A 569 25.89 37.69 38.24
CA HIS A 569 26.81 36.56 38.19
C HIS A 569 26.19 35.35 37.48
N ALA A 570 24.95 35.00 37.81
CA ALA A 570 24.22 33.92 37.16
C ALA A 570 23.99 34.15 35.65
N LEU A 571 23.72 35.40 35.22
CA LEU A 571 23.63 35.75 33.80
C LEU A 571 24.98 35.62 33.08
N GLN A 572 26.06 36.03 33.74
CA GLN A 572 27.42 35.93 33.19
C GLN A 572 27.87 34.47 33.02
N GLU A 573 27.48 33.59 33.95
CA GLU A 573 27.71 32.15 33.89
C GLU A 573 26.85 31.45 32.82
N GLN A 574 25.60 31.90 32.60
CA GLN A 574 24.78 31.41 31.47
C GLN A 574 25.39 31.80 30.11
N LEU A 575 25.95 33.01 29.99
CA LEU A 575 26.62 33.46 28.77
C LEU A 575 27.90 32.65 28.46
N SER A 576 28.70 32.28 29.47
CA SER A 576 29.88 31.43 29.24
C SER A 576 29.47 30.03 28.77
N GLN A 577 28.49 29.40 29.43
CA GLN A 577 27.98 28.07 29.06
C GLN A 577 27.38 28.03 27.64
N LEU A 578 26.66 29.08 27.22
CA LEU A 578 26.14 29.18 25.86
C LEU A 578 27.26 29.35 24.83
N THR A 579 28.28 30.15 25.15
CA THR A 579 29.46 30.36 24.29
C THR A 579 30.24 29.06 24.09
N GLU A 580 30.45 28.30 25.17
CA GLU A 580 31.15 27.00 25.13
C GLU A 580 30.37 25.94 24.35
N LYS A 581 29.03 25.87 24.53
CA LYS A 581 28.18 24.98 23.72
C LYS A 581 28.25 25.30 22.23
N LEU A 582 28.20 26.58 21.86
CA LEU A 582 28.30 27.01 20.47
C LEU A 582 29.65 26.63 19.85
N LYS A 583 30.74 26.80 20.63
CA LYS A 583 32.09 26.38 20.23
C LYS A 583 32.16 24.87 19.97
N ASN A 584 31.69 24.06 20.92
CA ASN A 584 31.74 22.60 20.81
C ASN A 584 30.89 22.06 19.64
N GLN A 585 29.74 22.70 19.35
CA GLN A 585 28.94 22.40 18.14
C GLN A 585 29.71 22.74 16.85
N SER A 586 30.38 23.90 16.81
CA SER A 586 31.19 24.30 15.65
C SER A 586 32.36 23.32 15.39
N GLU A 587 33.07 22.89 16.44
CA GLU A 587 34.15 21.91 16.32
C GLU A 587 33.63 20.53 15.87
N SER A 588 32.48 20.08 16.40
CA SER A 588 31.83 18.83 15.96
C SER A 588 31.38 18.86 14.50
N HIS A 589 30.79 19.98 14.04
CA HIS A 589 30.40 20.13 12.64
C HIS A 589 31.61 20.16 11.70
N LYS A 590 32.72 20.79 12.13
CA LYS A 590 33.97 20.79 11.37
C LYS A 590 34.55 19.39 11.20
N GLN A 591 34.57 18.58 12.26
CA GLN A 591 35.02 17.18 12.17
C GLN A 591 34.16 16.37 11.19
N ALA A 592 32.84 16.45 11.32
CA ALA A 592 31.92 15.73 10.42
C ALA A 592 32.09 16.16 8.94
N GLN A 593 32.47 17.41 8.67
CA GLN A 593 32.79 17.88 7.32
C GLN A 593 34.11 17.30 6.79
N GLU A 594 35.12 17.15 7.65
CA GLU A 594 36.41 16.53 7.30
C GLU A 594 36.25 15.03 7.01
N ASP A 595 35.53 14.30 7.87
CA ASP A 595 35.21 12.87 7.70
C ASP A 595 34.47 12.62 6.36
N LEU A 596 33.47 13.46 6.04
CA LEU A 596 32.71 13.37 4.79
C LEU A 596 33.59 13.65 3.56
N HIS A 597 34.57 14.55 3.69
CA HIS A 597 35.50 14.84 2.61
C HIS A 597 36.42 13.65 2.32
N GLU A 598 36.95 13.00 3.37
CA GLU A 598 37.79 11.82 3.25
C GLU A 598 37.03 10.66 2.56
N GLN A 599 35.81 10.37 3.00
CA GLN A 599 34.95 9.35 2.39
C GLN A 599 34.66 9.63 0.90
N VAL A 600 34.45 10.89 0.51
CA VAL A 600 34.25 11.28 -0.90
C VAL A 600 35.52 11.07 -1.74
N GLN A 601 36.72 11.26 -1.18
CA GLN A 601 37.98 10.99 -1.89
C GLN A 601 38.23 9.48 -2.04
N GLU A 602 37.93 8.69 -1.02
CA GLU A 602 38.02 7.23 -1.07
C GLU A 602 37.11 6.66 -2.18
N GLN A 603 35.84 7.08 -2.22
CA GLN A 603 34.89 6.68 -3.28
C GLN A 603 35.36 7.09 -4.68
N LYS A 604 35.98 8.27 -4.84
CA LYS A 604 36.60 8.68 -6.13
C LYS A 604 37.78 7.78 -6.51
N SER A 605 38.54 7.27 -5.54
CA SER A 605 39.65 6.34 -5.80
C SER A 605 39.15 4.98 -6.30
N HIS A 606 38.10 4.44 -5.67
CA HIS A 606 37.44 3.21 -6.11
C HIS A 606 36.82 3.34 -7.50
N LEU A 607 36.18 4.48 -7.80
CA LEU A 607 35.60 4.73 -9.12
C LEU A 607 36.67 4.72 -10.23
N ARG A 608 37.83 5.34 -10.02
CA ARG A 608 38.95 5.28 -10.98
C ARG A 608 39.47 3.86 -11.17
N ALA A 609 39.73 3.13 -10.07
CA ALA A 609 40.20 1.74 -10.15
C ALA A 609 39.20 0.82 -10.90
N ALA A 610 37.89 1.08 -10.80
CA ALA A 610 36.87 0.40 -11.59
C ALA A 610 36.90 0.81 -13.08
N GLN A 611 37.08 2.10 -13.38
CA GLN A 611 37.22 2.62 -14.76
C GLN A 611 38.45 2.04 -15.47
N ASP A 612 39.62 2.04 -14.81
CA ASP A 612 40.85 1.47 -15.34
C ASP A 612 40.69 -0.03 -15.67
N ARG A 613 39.95 -0.76 -14.81
CA ARG A 613 39.62 -2.17 -15.03
C ARG A 613 38.66 -2.40 -16.19
N VAL A 614 37.69 -1.51 -16.41
CA VAL A 614 36.79 -1.57 -17.57
C VAL A 614 37.58 -1.35 -18.86
N GLN A 615 38.42 -0.31 -18.92
CA GLN A 615 39.29 -0.05 -20.08
C GLN A 615 40.22 -1.24 -20.38
N SER A 616 40.81 -1.86 -19.35
CA SER A 616 41.61 -3.07 -19.52
C SER A 616 40.83 -4.29 -20.02
N LEU A 617 39.51 -4.34 -19.81
CA LEU A 617 38.67 -5.42 -20.34
C LEU A 617 38.25 -5.10 -21.79
N GLU A 618 37.93 -3.85 -22.09
CA GLU A 618 37.61 -3.37 -23.43
C GLU A 618 38.77 -3.66 -24.41
N THR A 619 40.01 -3.35 -24.06
CA THR A 619 41.19 -3.66 -24.90
C THR A 619 41.36 -5.16 -25.13
N THR A 620 41.17 -6.01 -24.10
CA THR A 620 41.24 -7.48 -24.29
C THR A 620 40.10 -8.01 -25.18
N ILE A 621 38.92 -7.39 -25.16
CA ILE A 621 37.81 -7.75 -26.05
C ILE A 621 38.14 -7.36 -27.50
N GLU A 622 38.76 -6.20 -27.72
CA GLU A 622 39.24 -5.78 -29.05
C GLU A 622 40.31 -6.73 -29.60
N GLU A 623 41.32 -7.09 -28.80
CA GLU A 623 42.35 -8.06 -29.19
C GLU A 623 41.76 -9.43 -29.55
N LEU A 624 40.88 -9.98 -28.71
CA LEU A 624 40.21 -11.25 -28.96
C LEU A 624 39.30 -11.20 -30.20
N THR A 625 38.64 -10.06 -30.45
CA THR A 625 37.82 -9.85 -31.65
C THR A 625 38.68 -9.81 -32.91
N SER A 626 39.86 -9.18 -32.85
CA SER A 626 40.84 -9.18 -33.94
C SER A 626 41.35 -10.60 -34.25
N GLN A 627 41.79 -11.34 -33.21
CA GLN A 627 42.24 -12.73 -33.34
C GLN A 627 41.15 -13.65 -33.90
N LEU A 628 39.89 -13.47 -33.48
CA LEU A 628 38.75 -14.20 -34.00
C LEU A 628 38.55 -13.92 -35.49
N ASN A 629 38.66 -12.67 -35.93
CA ASN A 629 38.51 -12.31 -37.34
C ASN A 629 39.65 -12.88 -38.20
N GLU A 630 40.91 -12.81 -37.74
CA GLU A 630 42.03 -13.50 -38.41
C GLU A 630 41.77 -15.01 -38.54
N SER A 631 41.22 -15.65 -37.50
CA SER A 631 40.94 -17.09 -37.53
C SER A 631 39.84 -17.46 -38.55
N LYS A 632 38.80 -16.61 -38.68
CA LYS A 632 37.74 -16.76 -39.69
C LYS A 632 38.30 -16.59 -41.11
N GLU A 633 39.18 -15.62 -41.32
CA GLU A 633 39.79 -15.38 -42.62
C GLU A 633 40.70 -16.54 -43.04
N LYS A 634 41.55 -17.03 -42.12
CA LYS A 634 42.36 -18.26 -42.32
C LYS A 634 41.47 -19.47 -42.64
N MET A 635 40.32 -19.62 -41.97
CA MET A 635 39.36 -20.69 -42.23
C MET A 635 38.74 -20.57 -43.63
N ALA A 636 38.34 -19.37 -44.07
CA ALA A 636 37.81 -19.14 -45.41
C ALA A 636 38.85 -19.40 -46.52
N GLN A 637 40.12 -19.03 -46.28
CA GLN A 637 41.23 -19.34 -47.20
C GLN A 637 41.47 -20.85 -47.32
N LEU A 638 41.43 -21.60 -46.21
CA LEU A 638 41.55 -23.06 -46.23
C LEU A 638 40.38 -23.73 -46.94
N ASP A 639 39.16 -23.26 -46.73
CA ASP A 639 37.96 -23.80 -47.40
C ASP A 639 37.99 -23.55 -48.92
N LEU A 640 38.49 -22.39 -49.37
CA LEU A 640 38.78 -22.13 -50.79
C LEU A 640 39.86 -23.08 -51.36
N GLN A 641 40.95 -23.34 -50.61
CA GLN A 641 41.98 -24.30 -51.05
C GLN A 641 41.45 -25.74 -51.13
N ILE A 642 40.58 -26.14 -50.21
CA ILE A 642 39.93 -27.46 -50.23
C ILE A 642 39.06 -27.58 -51.48
N LYS A 643 38.20 -26.58 -51.76
CA LYS A 643 37.36 -26.56 -52.98
C LYS A 643 38.19 -26.67 -54.26
N ALA A 644 39.23 -25.85 -54.40
CA ALA A 644 40.12 -25.90 -55.57
C ALA A 644 40.82 -27.26 -55.73
N LYS A 645 41.26 -27.89 -54.62
CA LYS A 645 41.84 -29.24 -54.67
C LYS A 645 40.81 -30.32 -55.00
N THR A 646 39.57 -30.18 -54.55
CA THR A 646 38.46 -31.08 -54.89
C THR A 646 38.12 -30.99 -56.38
N GLU A 647 38.05 -29.79 -56.96
CA GLU A 647 37.84 -29.59 -58.41
C GLU A 647 38.97 -30.19 -59.25
N LEU A 648 40.24 -30.00 -58.84
CA LEU A 648 41.39 -30.64 -59.48
C LEU A 648 41.35 -32.17 -59.41
N LEU A 649 40.91 -32.74 -58.28
CA LEU A 649 40.70 -34.18 -58.12
C LEU A 649 39.61 -34.71 -59.06
N LEU A 650 38.44 -34.05 -59.09
CA LEU A 650 37.34 -34.42 -59.99
C LEU A 650 37.75 -34.34 -61.46
N SER A 651 38.50 -33.31 -61.85
CA SER A 651 39.06 -33.17 -63.20
C SER A 651 40.04 -34.29 -63.55
N ALA A 652 40.95 -34.64 -62.64
CA ALA A 652 41.89 -35.75 -62.83
C ALA A 652 41.20 -37.12 -62.87
N GLU A 653 40.12 -37.30 -62.11
CA GLU A 653 39.31 -38.52 -62.08
C GLU A 653 38.46 -38.68 -63.36
N ALA A 654 37.88 -37.59 -63.87
CA ALA A 654 37.25 -37.54 -65.18
C ALA A 654 38.25 -37.86 -66.31
N ALA A 655 39.45 -37.28 -66.28
CA ALA A 655 40.50 -37.55 -67.26
C ALA A 655 40.97 -39.03 -67.24
N LYS A 656 41.13 -39.63 -66.05
CA LYS A 656 41.40 -41.08 -65.92
C LYS A 656 40.26 -41.94 -66.48
N THR A 657 39.02 -41.50 -66.28
CA THR A 657 37.84 -42.23 -66.77
C THR A 657 37.77 -42.18 -68.29
N ALA A 658 38.04 -41.02 -68.90
CA ALA A 658 38.20 -40.88 -70.35
C ALA A 658 39.32 -41.76 -70.90
N GLN A 659 40.51 -41.77 -70.27
CA GLN A 659 41.61 -42.67 -70.66
C GLN A 659 41.24 -44.15 -70.59
N ARG A 660 40.47 -44.59 -69.58
CA ARG A 660 39.98 -45.98 -69.53
C ARG A 660 39.06 -46.31 -70.69
N VAL A 661 38.13 -45.41 -71.04
CA VAL A 661 37.22 -45.61 -72.18
C VAL A 661 38.01 -45.69 -73.48
N ASP A 662 39.00 -44.83 -73.67
CA ASP A 662 39.84 -44.81 -74.87
C ASP A 662 40.70 -46.09 -75.01
N LEU A 663 41.29 -46.55 -73.90
CA LEU A 663 41.99 -47.83 -73.83
C LEU A 663 41.06 -49.04 -74.07
N GLN A 664 39.81 -48.99 -73.59
CA GLN A 664 38.81 -50.02 -73.86
C GLN A 664 38.44 -50.06 -75.35
N ASN A 665 38.20 -48.90 -75.97
CA ASN A 665 37.92 -48.79 -77.40
C ASN A 665 39.08 -49.36 -78.25
N HIS A 666 40.33 -49.09 -77.85
CA HIS A 666 41.51 -49.68 -78.49
C HIS A 666 41.59 -51.20 -78.28
N LEU A 667 41.25 -51.71 -77.10
CA LEU A 667 41.16 -53.15 -76.81
C LEU A 667 40.12 -53.84 -77.69
N ASP A 668 38.91 -53.29 -77.75
CA ASP A 668 37.80 -53.82 -78.55
C ASP A 668 38.16 -53.80 -80.05
N THR A 669 38.77 -52.72 -80.52
CA THR A 669 39.26 -52.60 -81.91
C THR A 669 40.34 -53.65 -82.22
N ALA A 670 41.28 -53.88 -81.29
CA ALA A 670 42.31 -54.89 -81.43
C ALA A 670 41.74 -56.33 -81.37
N GLN A 671 40.72 -56.58 -80.54
CA GLN A 671 40.00 -57.85 -80.49
C GLN A 671 39.27 -58.13 -81.81
N ASN A 672 38.53 -57.15 -82.35
CA ASN A 672 37.84 -57.26 -83.64
C ASN A 672 38.85 -57.59 -84.76
N ALA A 673 39.94 -56.84 -84.86
CA ALA A 673 40.99 -57.09 -85.85
C ALA A 673 41.71 -58.45 -85.67
N LEU A 674 41.78 -58.98 -84.44
CA LEU A 674 42.28 -60.33 -84.18
C LEU A 674 41.28 -61.39 -84.63
N GLN A 675 39.98 -61.15 -84.41
CA GLN A 675 38.88 -62.03 -84.79
C GLN A 675 38.75 -62.13 -86.32
N ASP A 676 38.88 -61.01 -87.04
CA ASP A 676 38.96 -60.98 -88.50
C ASP A 676 40.15 -61.80 -89.02
N LYS A 677 41.35 -61.62 -88.42
CA LYS A 677 42.53 -62.42 -88.76
C LYS A 677 42.35 -63.91 -88.45
N GLN A 678 41.56 -64.27 -87.44
CA GLN A 678 41.22 -65.67 -87.17
C GLN A 678 40.28 -66.23 -88.25
N GLN A 679 39.30 -65.47 -88.73
CA GLN A 679 38.46 -65.88 -89.87
C GLN A 679 39.30 -66.09 -91.14
N VAL A 680 40.22 -65.16 -91.46
CA VAL A 680 41.18 -65.33 -92.57
C VAL A 680 42.07 -66.57 -92.37
N LYS A 681 42.45 -66.91 -91.13
CA LYS A 681 43.27 -68.09 -90.83
C LYS A 681 42.49 -69.41 -90.92
N VAL A 682 41.16 -69.39 -90.78
CA VAL A 682 40.25 -70.52 -91.08
C VAL A 682 40.04 -70.68 -92.61
N LEU A 683 40.16 -69.60 -93.38
CA LEU A 683 40.13 -69.62 -94.84
C LEU A 683 41.47 -70.04 -95.49
N LEU A 684 42.61 -69.87 -94.81
CA LEU A 684 43.94 -70.21 -95.35
C LEU A 684 44.09 -71.69 -95.78
N PRO A 685 43.60 -72.70 -95.01
CA PRO A 685 43.59 -74.09 -95.44
C PRO A 685 42.69 -74.34 -96.66
N PHE A 686 41.66 -73.51 -96.89
CA PHE A 686 40.80 -73.60 -98.06
C PHE A 686 41.51 -73.08 -99.32
N PHE A 687 42.29 -72.01 -99.20
CA PHE A 687 43.09 -71.45 -100.29
C PHE A 687 44.35 -72.26 -100.64
N GLN A 688 44.93 -73.02 -99.69
CA GLN A 688 46.07 -73.90 -99.99
C GLN A 688 45.68 -75.25 -100.63
N ALA A 689 44.40 -75.62 -100.65
CA ALA A 689 43.93 -76.86 -101.27
C ALA A 689 43.55 -76.73 -102.77
N HIS A 690 43.28 -75.52 -103.28
CA HIS A 690 42.86 -75.28 -104.67
C HIS A 690 43.53 -74.04 -105.30
N PRO A 691 44.65 -74.18 -106.04
CA PRO A 691 45.33 -73.06 -106.71
C PRO A 691 44.59 -72.45 -107.92
N ALA A 692 43.41 -72.95 -108.28
CA ALA A 692 42.76 -72.68 -109.58
C ALA A 692 41.79 -71.47 -109.60
N LEU A 693 41.53 -70.81 -108.46
CA LEU A 693 40.52 -69.75 -108.33
C LEU A 693 41.11 -68.38 -107.94
N TYR A 694 42.30 -68.05 -108.44
CA TYR A 694 43.00 -66.79 -108.12
C TYR A 694 42.91 -65.71 -109.22
N MET A 695 41.97 -65.82 -110.18
CA MET A 695 41.86 -64.93 -111.35
C MET A 695 40.48 -64.27 -111.53
N HIS A 696 39.67 -64.16 -110.47
CA HIS A 696 38.35 -63.49 -110.55
C HIS A 696 37.91 -62.69 -109.33
N MET A 697 38.83 -62.22 -108.48
CA MET A 697 38.55 -61.22 -107.44
C MET A 697 39.60 -60.10 -107.37
N TYR A 698 40.09 -59.65 -108.53
CA TYR A 698 40.92 -58.44 -108.67
C TYR A 698 40.30 -57.45 -109.66
N SER A 699 38.99 -57.19 -109.53
CA SER A 699 38.29 -56.00 -110.04
C SER A 699 36.81 -56.04 -109.64
N LEU A 700 36.47 -55.52 -108.45
CA LEU A 700 35.37 -54.58 -108.20
C LEU A 700 35.42 -54.18 -106.70
N VAL A 701 35.03 -52.94 -106.40
CA VAL A 701 35.19 -52.23 -105.09
C VAL A 701 36.65 -51.88 -104.76
N LEU A 702 37.12 -50.62 -104.71
CA LEU A 702 36.56 -49.28 -105.02
C LEU A 702 35.16 -48.93 -104.48
#